data_AF-A0A1A8HAU2-F1
#
_entry.id   AF-A0A1A8HAU2-F1
#
_cell.length_a   1.000
_cell.length_b   1.000
_cell.length_c   1.000
_cell.angle_alpha   90.00
_cell.angle_beta   90.00
_cell.angle_gamma   90.00
#
_symmetry.space_group_name_H-M   'P 1'
#
loop_
_entity.id
_entity.type
_entity.pdbx_description
1 polymer ?
#
loop_
_entity_poly.entity_id
_entity_poly.type
_entity_poly.pdbx_seq_one_letter_code
_entity_poly.pdbx_strand_id
1 'polypeptide(L)'
;MVINTVHWFRKGLRLHDNPSLRESLLGADTVRCVYILDPWFAGSSNVGINRWRFLLQSLEDLDASLRKLNSRLFVIRGQPTDVFPRLFKEWNITRLSYEYDSEPFGKERDAAIRKLASEAGVEVTVRISHTLYDLDRIIELNGGQSPLTYKRFQTLISRMDAVELPAESITAEVMGKCATPLSEDHDDKFGVPSLEELGFDTEGLSSAVWPGGETEALTRLERHLERKAWVANFERPRMNANSLLASPTGLSPYLRFGCLSCRLFYFKLTDLYRKVKKNSSPPLSLYGQLLWREFFYTAATNNPCFDKMESNPICVQIPWDRNPEALAKWAEGRTGFPWIDAIMTQLRQEGWIHHLARHAVACFLTRGDLWISWEEGMKVFEELLLDADWSVNAGSWMWLSCSSFFQQFFHCYCPVGFGRRTDPNGDFIRRYLPILRGFPAKFIYDPWNAPESVQTAAKCIIGVHYPKPMVHHAEASRLNIERMKQIYQQLSRYRGLGLLASVPSTNVTGNGGMMAYSPAEQHPGTNSSSSSHVPGGSGSSAPTGNGSGSILFNFDSEEQTGPSRVGQQRHTPPQSHQQQHGHHSVPDSSQSVSSGRLYHEFAVPQHPGLLHTRASSITGKRERESEQNGSGEEDQASCSVNKMQRQSAETS
;
A
#
# COMPACT_ATOMS: atom_id res chain seq x y z
N MET A 1 18.33 41.92 -7.43
CA MET A 1 16.86 41.92 -7.21
C MET A 1 16.61 40.93 -6.10
N VAL A 2 15.77 41.26 -5.11
CA VAL A 2 15.50 40.33 -4.00
C VAL A 2 14.66 39.17 -4.53
N ILE A 3 15.11 37.94 -4.33
CA ILE A 3 14.45 36.72 -4.78
C ILE A 3 13.70 36.10 -3.60
N ASN A 4 12.38 36.22 -3.62
CA ASN A 4 11.49 35.64 -2.62
C ASN A 4 10.81 34.40 -3.20
N THR A 5 11.00 33.23 -2.58
CA THR A 5 10.42 31.97 -3.05
C THR A 5 9.39 31.39 -2.09
N VAL A 6 8.38 30.73 -2.66
CA VAL A 6 7.42 29.88 -1.96
C VAL A 6 7.59 28.44 -2.45
N HIS A 7 7.74 27.48 -1.54
CA HIS A 7 7.63 26.06 -1.85
C HIS A 7 6.27 25.52 -1.37
N TRP A 8 5.49 24.89 -2.25
CA TRP A 8 4.11 24.49 -1.96
C TRP A 8 3.94 22.98 -1.83
N PHE A 9 3.84 22.52 -0.57
CA PHE A 9 3.56 21.15 -0.18
C PHE A 9 2.09 20.74 -0.41
N ARG A 10 1.83 19.47 -0.78
CA ARG A 10 0.49 18.83 -0.89
C ARG A 10 0.62 17.33 -0.57
N LYS A 11 1.26 16.63 -1.49
CA LYS A 11 2.06 15.42 -1.27
C LYS A 11 3.47 15.89 -0.86
N GLY A 12 4.49 15.06 -1.01
CA GLY A 12 5.88 15.49 -0.86
C GLY A 12 6.25 16.00 0.54
N LEU A 13 5.55 15.58 1.59
CA LEU A 13 5.67 16.11 2.96
C LEU A 13 6.97 15.67 3.67
N ARG A 14 8.11 16.12 3.15
CA ARG A 14 9.47 15.76 3.56
C ARG A 14 10.51 16.80 3.14
N LEU A 15 11.65 16.80 3.83
CA LEU A 15 12.86 17.57 3.50
C LEU A 15 13.95 16.72 2.85
N HIS A 16 13.94 15.38 3.00
CA HIS A 16 14.75 14.48 2.17
C HIS A 16 14.18 14.35 0.76
N ASP A 17 15.05 14.21 -0.25
CA ASP A 17 14.66 13.98 -1.65
C ASP A 17 13.52 14.89 -2.14
N ASN A 18 13.63 16.19 -1.87
CA ASN A 18 12.70 17.23 -2.34
C ASN A 18 13.44 18.14 -3.35
N PRO A 19 13.56 17.71 -4.62
CA PRO A 19 14.35 18.42 -5.63
C PRO A 19 13.78 19.81 -5.96
N SER A 20 12.46 19.99 -5.90
CA SER A 20 11.81 21.28 -6.19
C SER A 20 12.01 22.30 -5.08
N LEU A 21 11.99 21.89 -3.81
CA LEU A 21 12.42 22.74 -2.69
C LEU A 21 13.91 23.10 -2.86
N ARG A 22 14.78 22.09 -3.04
CA ARG A 22 16.23 22.28 -3.18
C ARG A 22 16.59 23.27 -4.30
N GLU A 23 15.98 23.12 -5.48
CA GLU A 23 16.22 24.01 -6.61
C GLU A 23 15.74 25.45 -6.33
N SER A 24 14.60 25.61 -5.65
CA SER A 24 14.07 26.96 -5.36
C SER A 24 14.90 27.77 -4.36
N LEU A 25 15.69 27.10 -3.51
CA LEU A 25 16.66 27.76 -2.62
C LEU A 25 17.87 28.34 -3.37
N LEU A 26 18.13 27.92 -4.62
CA LEU A 26 19.32 28.34 -5.38
C LEU A 26 19.27 29.83 -5.75
N GLY A 27 19.99 30.63 -4.96
CA GLY A 27 20.04 32.08 -5.10
C GLY A 27 18.79 32.81 -4.57
N ALA A 28 17.98 32.17 -3.73
CA ALA A 28 16.87 32.85 -3.07
C ALA A 28 17.35 33.62 -1.82
N ASP A 29 16.90 34.86 -1.66
CA ASP A 29 17.13 35.66 -0.45
C ASP A 29 16.15 35.26 0.67
N THR A 30 14.89 34.97 0.31
CA THR A 30 13.91 34.44 1.27
C THR A 30 13.13 33.22 0.76
N VAL A 31 12.76 32.33 1.67
CA VAL A 31 11.91 31.14 1.42
C VAL A 31 10.75 31.09 2.40
N ARG A 32 9.56 30.69 1.92
CA ARG A 32 8.44 30.25 2.77
C ARG A 32 7.92 28.90 2.30
N CYS A 33 7.93 27.93 3.21
CA CYS A 33 7.33 26.62 3.01
C CYS A 33 5.83 26.70 3.31
N VAL A 34 4.96 26.57 2.31
CA VAL A 34 3.50 26.66 2.49
C VAL A 34 2.83 25.30 2.34
N TYR A 35 1.81 25.06 3.14
CA TYR A 35 0.77 24.07 2.88
C TYR A 35 -0.57 24.80 2.76
N ILE A 36 -1.33 24.53 1.69
CA ILE A 36 -2.66 25.13 1.50
C ILE A 36 -3.71 24.10 1.90
N LEU A 37 -4.41 24.39 3.00
CA LEU A 37 -5.36 23.52 3.67
C LEU A 37 -6.79 23.97 3.36
N ASP A 38 -7.58 23.14 2.69
CA ASP A 38 -9.01 23.40 2.53
C ASP A 38 -9.86 22.29 3.17
N PRO A 39 -10.34 22.49 4.41
CA PRO A 39 -11.26 21.57 5.06
C PRO A 39 -12.71 21.68 4.55
N TRP A 40 -13.06 22.76 3.84
CA TRP A 40 -14.43 23.07 3.39
C TRP A 40 -14.67 22.73 1.91
N PHE A 41 -13.62 22.40 1.16
CA PHE A 41 -13.70 21.92 -0.21
C PHE A 41 -14.69 20.75 -0.36
N ALA A 42 -15.49 20.73 -1.42
CA ALA A 42 -16.53 19.72 -1.61
C ALA A 42 -16.03 18.27 -1.76
N GLY A 43 -14.73 18.07 -2.05
CA GLY A 43 -14.08 16.76 -2.00
C GLY A 43 -13.49 16.38 -0.63
N SER A 44 -13.34 17.33 0.28
CA SER A 44 -12.82 17.12 1.65
C SER A 44 -13.85 16.49 2.59
N SER A 45 -15.15 16.63 2.29
CA SER A 45 -16.27 16.07 3.09
C SER A 45 -16.25 14.55 3.21
N ASN A 46 -15.64 13.85 2.25
CA ASN A 46 -15.50 12.39 2.24
C ASN A 46 -14.22 11.91 2.93
N VAL A 47 -13.44 12.76 3.61
CA VAL A 47 -12.14 12.39 4.21
C VAL A 47 -12.30 12.08 5.70
N GLY A 48 -12.10 10.82 6.10
CA GLY A 48 -12.25 10.37 7.48
C GLY A 48 -11.15 10.86 8.43
N ILE A 49 -11.49 10.95 9.73
CA ILE A 49 -10.65 11.51 10.79
C ILE A 49 -9.22 10.92 10.87
N ASN A 50 -9.04 9.63 10.53
CA ASN A 50 -7.72 9.00 10.50
C ASN A 50 -6.79 9.62 9.42
N ARG A 51 -7.33 9.97 8.23
CA ARG A 51 -6.57 10.66 7.17
C ARG A 51 -6.22 12.10 7.57
N TRP A 52 -7.14 12.81 8.21
CA TRP A 52 -6.87 14.16 8.74
C TRP A 52 -5.80 14.14 9.82
N ARG A 53 -5.92 13.24 10.81
CA ARG A 53 -4.92 13.08 11.87
C ARG A 53 -3.52 12.78 11.31
N PHE A 54 -3.42 11.86 10.35
CA PHE A 54 -2.14 11.55 9.71
C PHE A 54 -1.56 12.75 8.94
N LEU A 55 -2.42 13.53 8.26
CA LEU A 55 -2.00 14.76 7.58
C LEU A 55 -1.47 15.78 8.59
N LEU A 56 -2.24 16.13 9.62
CA LEU A 56 -1.86 17.14 10.62
C LEU A 56 -0.54 16.77 11.32
N GLN A 57 -0.39 15.53 11.77
CA GLN A 57 0.87 15.03 12.33
C GLN A 57 2.05 15.08 11.33
N SER A 58 1.78 14.97 10.04
CA SER A 58 2.80 15.14 8.99
C SER A 58 3.16 16.60 8.74
N LEU A 59 2.25 17.53 8.99
CA LEU A 59 2.51 18.98 8.96
C LEU A 59 3.22 19.45 10.23
N GLU A 60 2.88 18.89 11.39
CA GLU A 60 3.56 19.10 12.68
C GLU A 60 5.04 18.68 12.61
N ASP A 61 5.34 17.47 12.12
CA ASP A 61 6.71 16.98 11.96
C ASP A 61 7.52 17.78 10.91
N LEU A 62 6.84 18.27 9.87
CA LEU A 62 7.43 19.15 8.87
C LEU A 62 7.74 20.55 9.43
N ASP A 63 6.84 21.15 10.22
CA ASP A 63 7.11 22.39 10.94
C ASP A 63 8.23 22.22 11.97
N ALA A 64 8.18 21.15 12.78
CA ALA A 64 9.22 20.82 13.74
C ALA A 64 10.59 20.60 13.07
N SER A 65 10.61 20.11 11.82
CA SER A 65 11.84 19.94 11.06
C SER A 65 12.32 21.21 10.35
N LEU A 66 11.40 22.09 9.95
CA LEU A 66 11.74 23.44 9.48
C LEU A 66 12.24 24.35 10.62
N ARG A 67 11.70 24.21 11.85
CA ARG A 67 12.20 24.90 13.06
C ARG A 67 13.68 24.59 13.32
N LYS A 68 14.15 23.35 13.07
CA LYS A 68 15.58 22.95 13.15
C LYS A 68 16.48 23.67 12.13
N LEU A 69 15.90 24.28 11.10
CA LEU A 69 16.57 25.03 10.04
C LEU A 69 16.33 26.56 10.13
N ASN A 70 15.88 27.06 11.29
CA ASN A 70 15.48 28.46 11.51
C ASN A 70 14.36 28.94 10.54
N SER A 71 13.48 28.01 10.15
CA SER A 71 12.34 28.23 9.27
C SER A 71 11.04 27.74 9.94
N ARG A 72 9.90 27.89 9.27
CA ARG A 72 8.57 27.44 9.71
C ARG A 72 7.75 26.93 8.52
N LEU A 73 6.80 26.04 8.81
CA LEU A 73 5.70 25.76 7.89
C LEU A 73 4.65 26.88 8.01
N PHE A 74 4.10 27.29 6.87
CA PHE A 74 2.98 28.22 6.79
C PHE A 74 1.73 27.45 6.34
N VAL A 75 0.83 27.09 7.25
CA VAL A 75 -0.45 26.44 6.91
C VAL A 75 -1.48 27.52 6.62
N ILE A 76 -2.03 27.53 5.41
CA ILE A 76 -2.87 28.63 4.91
C ILE A 76 -4.23 28.06 4.53
N ARG A 77 -5.29 28.57 5.17
CA ARG A 77 -6.67 28.10 4.97
C ARG A 77 -7.28 28.66 3.67
N GLY A 78 -7.90 27.80 2.86
CA GLY A 78 -8.69 28.15 1.65
C GLY A 78 -8.17 27.57 0.32
N GLN A 79 -8.80 27.94 -0.79
CA GLN A 79 -8.45 27.42 -2.13
C GLN A 79 -7.12 27.97 -2.68
N PRO A 80 -6.28 27.14 -3.35
CA PRO A 80 -5.03 27.60 -3.97
C PRO A 80 -5.21 28.75 -4.98
N THR A 81 -6.29 28.76 -5.76
CA THR A 81 -6.58 29.80 -6.77
C THR A 81 -6.77 31.18 -6.16
N ASP A 82 -7.27 31.24 -4.93
CA ASP A 82 -7.65 32.48 -4.25
C ASP A 82 -6.52 32.91 -3.30
N VAL A 83 -5.83 31.93 -2.72
CA VAL A 83 -4.67 32.13 -1.85
C VAL A 83 -3.47 32.67 -2.64
N PHE A 84 -3.08 32.05 -3.77
CA PHE A 84 -1.82 32.41 -4.43
C PHE A 84 -1.72 33.86 -4.92
N PRO A 85 -2.73 34.45 -5.61
CA PRO A 85 -2.68 35.85 -6.04
C PRO A 85 -2.49 36.84 -4.88
N ARG A 86 -3.05 36.54 -3.70
CA ARG A 86 -2.79 37.31 -2.47
C ARG A 86 -1.34 37.15 -2.02
N LEU A 87 -0.84 35.91 -1.87
CA LEU A 87 0.53 35.66 -1.40
C LEU A 87 1.60 36.26 -2.31
N PHE A 88 1.42 36.16 -3.63
CA PHE A 88 2.36 36.74 -4.60
C PHE A 88 2.54 38.24 -4.39
N LYS A 89 1.44 38.96 -4.16
CA LYS A 89 1.43 40.40 -3.89
C LYS A 89 1.91 40.75 -2.47
N GLU A 90 1.40 40.07 -1.45
CA GLU A 90 1.66 40.37 -0.03
C GLU A 90 3.12 40.11 0.36
N TRP A 91 3.72 39.04 -0.16
CA TRP A 91 5.09 38.64 0.15
C TRP A 91 6.09 39.00 -0.96
N ASN A 92 5.64 39.70 -2.00
CA ASN A 92 6.43 40.06 -3.20
C ASN A 92 7.21 38.86 -3.76
N ILE A 93 6.50 37.78 -4.05
CA ILE A 93 7.08 36.50 -4.49
C ILE A 93 7.56 36.63 -5.93
N THR A 94 8.73 36.06 -6.22
CA THR A 94 9.29 35.96 -7.58
C THR A 94 9.41 34.52 -8.05
N ARG A 95 9.35 33.53 -7.15
CA ARG A 95 9.46 32.08 -7.45
C ARG A 95 8.44 31.23 -6.69
N LEU A 96 7.79 30.30 -7.37
CA LEU A 96 6.95 29.25 -6.78
C LEU A 96 7.52 27.87 -7.17
N SER A 97 7.73 26.96 -6.22
CA SER A 97 8.25 25.61 -6.49
C SER A 97 7.41 24.49 -5.92
N TYR A 98 7.40 23.33 -6.60
CA TYR A 98 6.68 22.14 -6.12
C TYR A 98 7.02 20.79 -6.77
N GLU A 99 6.65 19.71 -6.08
CA GLU A 99 6.59 18.34 -6.59
C GLU A 99 5.46 18.17 -7.63
N TYR A 100 5.72 17.50 -8.75
CA TYR A 100 4.75 17.21 -9.81
C TYR A 100 3.62 16.30 -9.32
N ASP A 101 2.38 16.71 -9.57
CA ASP A 101 1.17 15.94 -9.28
C ASP A 101 0.61 15.36 -10.59
N SER A 102 0.78 14.05 -10.78
CA SER A 102 0.40 13.35 -12.02
C SER A 102 -1.09 13.01 -12.13
N GLU A 103 -1.87 13.22 -11.08
CA GLU A 103 -3.31 12.88 -11.09
C GLU A 103 -4.09 13.98 -11.83
N PRO A 104 -5.11 13.68 -12.66
CA PRO A 104 -5.72 14.65 -13.58
C PRO A 104 -6.22 15.95 -12.93
N PHE A 105 -6.89 15.85 -11.77
CA PHE A 105 -7.28 17.03 -10.97
C PHE A 105 -6.08 17.84 -10.47
N GLY A 106 -4.99 17.16 -10.10
CA GLY A 106 -3.72 17.80 -9.74
C GLY A 106 -3.07 18.54 -10.92
N LYS A 107 -3.08 17.93 -12.12
CA LYS A 107 -2.60 18.57 -13.36
C LYS A 107 -3.41 19.83 -13.71
N GLU A 108 -4.74 19.77 -13.59
CA GLU A 108 -5.65 20.88 -13.88
C GLU A 108 -5.47 22.04 -12.88
N ARG A 109 -5.50 21.74 -11.58
CA ARG A 109 -5.17 22.68 -10.49
C ARG A 109 -3.82 23.36 -10.76
N ASP A 110 -2.77 22.60 -11.04
CA ASP A 110 -1.43 23.13 -11.25
C ASP A 110 -1.30 23.90 -12.56
N ALA A 111 -2.15 23.65 -13.56
CA ALA A 111 -2.25 24.48 -14.77
C ALA A 111 -2.87 25.84 -14.47
N ALA A 112 -3.93 25.89 -13.65
CA ALA A 112 -4.52 27.15 -13.19
C ALA A 112 -3.52 27.97 -12.36
N ILE A 113 -2.79 27.34 -11.42
CA ILE A 113 -1.78 28.05 -10.61
C ILE A 113 -0.60 28.54 -11.46
N ARG A 114 -0.14 27.78 -12.48
CA ARG A 114 0.88 28.27 -13.43
C ARG A 114 0.42 29.51 -14.21
N LYS A 115 -0.86 29.59 -14.59
CA LYS A 115 -1.44 30.77 -15.25
C LYS A 115 -1.41 31.99 -14.32
N LEU A 116 -1.90 31.85 -13.09
CA LEU A 116 -1.89 32.92 -12.08
C LEU A 116 -0.46 33.38 -11.71
N ALA A 117 0.49 32.44 -11.63
CA ALA A 117 1.90 32.75 -11.41
C ALA A 117 2.48 33.55 -12.58
N SER A 118 2.24 33.14 -13.83
CA SER A 118 2.68 33.86 -15.02
C SER A 118 2.07 35.27 -15.12
N GLU A 119 0.81 35.43 -14.72
CA GLU A 119 0.13 36.74 -14.67
C GLU A 119 0.69 37.66 -13.60
N ALA A 120 1.26 37.09 -12.52
CA ALA A 120 1.95 37.83 -11.45
C ALA A 120 3.47 38.01 -11.69
N GLY A 121 4.03 37.49 -12.79
CA GLY A 121 5.47 37.52 -13.06
C GLY A 121 6.32 36.56 -12.21
N VAL A 122 5.71 35.50 -11.67
CA VAL A 122 6.33 34.50 -10.80
C VAL A 122 6.87 33.33 -11.63
N GLU A 123 8.18 33.06 -11.51
CA GLU A 123 8.84 31.87 -12.07
C GLU A 123 8.33 30.60 -11.38
N VAL A 124 7.98 29.55 -12.13
CA VAL A 124 7.44 28.29 -11.57
C VAL A 124 8.37 27.10 -11.82
N THR A 125 8.86 26.50 -10.74
CA THR A 125 9.77 25.35 -10.74
C THR A 125 9.04 24.07 -10.37
N VAL A 126 8.97 23.08 -11.28
CA VAL A 126 8.28 21.79 -11.02
C VAL A 126 9.25 20.64 -11.22
N ARG A 127 9.29 19.68 -10.27
CA ARG A 127 10.14 18.48 -10.34
C ARG A 127 9.39 17.21 -10.00
N ILE A 128 9.76 16.10 -10.65
CA ILE A 128 9.19 14.78 -10.39
C ILE A 128 9.94 14.14 -9.21
N SER A 129 9.22 13.82 -8.15
CA SER A 129 9.75 13.07 -6.99
C SER A 129 8.72 12.22 -6.24
N HIS A 130 7.42 12.34 -6.57
CA HIS A 130 6.40 11.45 -6.04
C HIS A 130 6.47 10.04 -6.67
N THR A 131 6.97 9.95 -7.91
CA THR A 131 7.14 8.72 -8.70
C THR A 131 8.61 8.36 -8.93
N LEU A 132 8.88 7.09 -9.24
CA LEU A 132 10.23 6.60 -9.58
C LEU A 132 10.68 7.06 -10.98
N TYR A 133 9.72 7.34 -11.85
CA TYR A 133 9.93 7.65 -13.26
C TYR A 133 9.07 8.83 -13.70
N ASP A 134 9.47 9.45 -14.81
CA ASP A 134 8.58 10.23 -15.65
C ASP A 134 7.54 9.29 -16.27
N LEU A 135 6.25 9.54 -15.98
CA LEU A 135 5.15 8.71 -16.44
C LEU A 135 4.76 8.98 -17.90
N ASP A 136 4.90 10.22 -18.33
CA ASP A 136 4.57 10.62 -19.69
C ASP A 136 5.61 10.04 -20.65
N ARG A 137 6.88 9.90 -20.22
CA ARG A 137 7.92 9.11 -20.92
C ARG A 137 7.60 7.60 -21.04
N ILE A 138 6.95 6.98 -20.05
CA ILE A 138 6.48 5.59 -20.15
C ILE A 138 5.39 5.46 -21.23
N ILE A 139 4.53 6.47 -21.32
CA ILE A 139 3.42 6.54 -22.28
C ILE A 139 3.94 6.75 -23.71
N GLU A 140 4.93 7.63 -23.92
CA GLU A 140 5.66 7.78 -25.18
C GLU A 140 6.24 6.46 -25.67
N LEU A 141 7.01 5.76 -24.82
CA LEU A 141 7.64 4.47 -25.13
C LEU A 141 6.63 3.34 -25.42
N ASN A 142 5.35 3.55 -25.08
CA ASN A 142 4.25 2.65 -25.40
C ASN A 142 3.37 3.14 -26.57
N GLY A 143 3.78 4.17 -27.32
CA GLY A 143 3.07 4.68 -28.49
C GLY A 143 2.02 5.74 -28.17
N GLY A 144 2.23 6.55 -27.13
CA GLY A 144 1.31 7.62 -26.72
C GLY A 144 0.07 7.12 -25.96
N GLN A 145 0.11 5.91 -25.40
CA GLN A 145 -0.99 5.28 -24.68
C GLN A 145 -0.50 4.58 -23.41
N SER A 146 -1.23 4.65 -22.31
CA SER A 146 -0.84 3.99 -21.05
C SER A 146 -0.84 2.46 -21.16
N PRO A 147 0.15 1.76 -20.59
CA PRO A 147 0.23 0.29 -20.68
C PRO A 147 -0.84 -0.36 -19.80
N LEU A 148 -1.85 -1.00 -20.42
CA LEU A 148 -2.99 -1.60 -19.70
C LEU A 148 -2.74 -3.02 -19.15
N THR A 149 -1.48 -3.49 -19.09
CA THR A 149 -1.13 -4.72 -18.36
C THR A 149 0.20 -4.56 -17.63
N TYR A 150 0.27 -5.08 -16.41
CA TYR A 150 1.48 -5.00 -15.58
C TYR A 150 2.71 -5.64 -16.24
N LYS A 151 2.54 -6.75 -16.99
CA LYS A 151 3.64 -7.36 -17.77
C LYS A 151 4.16 -6.43 -18.87
N ARG A 152 3.28 -5.70 -19.57
CA ARG A 152 3.71 -4.71 -20.58
C ARG A 152 4.43 -3.54 -19.92
N PHE A 153 3.90 -3.02 -18.81
CA PHE A 153 4.56 -1.99 -18.00
C PHE A 153 5.96 -2.40 -17.56
N GLN A 154 6.14 -3.58 -16.95
CA GLN A 154 7.46 -4.12 -16.58
C GLN A 154 8.42 -4.23 -17.78
N THR A 155 7.92 -4.55 -18.98
CA THR A 155 8.71 -4.64 -20.22
C THR A 155 9.16 -3.26 -20.74
N LEU A 156 8.40 -2.20 -20.44
CA LEU A 156 8.78 -0.81 -20.75
C LEU A 156 9.81 -0.30 -19.75
N ILE A 157 9.56 -0.48 -18.45
CA ILE A 157 10.48 -0.11 -17.36
C ILE A 157 11.86 -0.78 -17.54
N SER A 158 11.92 -2.05 -17.99
CA SER A 158 13.19 -2.74 -18.26
C SER A 158 13.98 -2.21 -19.47
N ARG A 159 13.50 -1.16 -20.15
CA ARG A 159 14.14 -0.48 -21.29
C ARG A 159 14.36 1.01 -21.05
N MET A 160 13.99 1.52 -19.89
CA MET A 160 14.22 2.90 -19.50
C MET A 160 15.58 3.07 -18.83
N ASP A 161 16.03 4.31 -18.75
CA ASP A 161 17.19 4.71 -17.96
C ASP A 161 17.01 4.39 -16.47
N ALA A 162 18.11 4.42 -15.72
CA ALA A 162 18.09 4.16 -14.29
C ALA A 162 17.25 5.24 -13.56
N VAL A 163 16.53 4.82 -12.50
CA VAL A 163 15.84 5.72 -11.57
C VAL A 163 16.80 6.82 -11.10
N GLU A 164 16.36 8.08 -11.16
CA GLU A 164 17.15 9.22 -10.67
C GLU A 164 17.58 9.01 -9.21
N LEU A 165 18.83 9.36 -8.90
CA LEU A 165 19.32 9.35 -7.53
C LEU A 165 18.49 10.32 -6.67
N PRO A 166 18.16 9.96 -5.41
CA PRO A 166 17.47 10.87 -4.50
C PRO A 166 18.29 12.15 -4.31
N ALA A 167 17.64 13.30 -4.38
CA ALA A 167 18.26 14.58 -4.08
C ALA A 167 18.68 14.62 -2.60
N GLU A 168 19.87 15.18 -2.33
CA GLU A 168 20.34 15.38 -0.96
C GLU A 168 19.34 16.24 -0.17
N SER A 169 19.11 15.87 1.09
CA SER A 169 18.14 16.52 1.97
C SER A 169 18.48 18.00 2.20
N ILE A 170 17.46 18.81 2.49
CA ILE A 170 17.69 20.20 2.89
C ILE A 170 18.38 20.24 4.25
N THR A 171 19.56 20.87 4.30
CA THR A 171 20.34 21.13 5.52
C THR A 171 20.47 22.64 5.75
N ALA A 172 21.00 23.05 6.91
CA ALA A 172 21.33 24.45 7.17
C ALA A 172 22.34 25.02 6.15
N GLU A 173 23.22 24.19 5.58
CA GLU A 173 24.17 24.56 4.53
C GLU A 173 23.47 24.81 3.19
N VAL A 174 22.44 24.00 2.86
CA VAL A 174 21.62 24.16 1.65
C VAL A 174 20.69 25.38 1.75
N MET A 175 20.18 25.68 2.94
CA MET A 175 19.49 26.96 3.23
C MET A 175 20.46 28.14 3.11
N GLY A 176 21.67 28.01 3.67
CA GLY A 176 22.79 28.93 3.48
C GLY A 176 22.52 30.35 3.97
N LYS A 177 22.18 31.26 3.04
CA LYS A 177 21.79 32.65 3.34
C LYS A 177 20.29 32.92 3.20
N CYS A 178 19.53 31.94 2.70
CA CYS A 178 18.10 32.08 2.47
C CYS A 178 17.35 32.12 3.81
N ALA A 179 16.70 33.24 4.11
CA ALA A 179 15.99 33.45 5.36
C ALA A 179 14.49 33.13 5.23
N THR A 180 13.85 32.71 6.32
CA THR A 180 12.38 32.69 6.42
C THR A 180 11.94 33.88 7.27
N PRO A 181 11.26 34.90 6.71
CA PRO A 181 10.75 36.01 7.51
C PRO A 181 9.55 35.54 8.34
N LEU A 182 9.68 35.65 9.67
CA LEU A 182 8.69 35.25 10.67
C LEU A 182 8.16 36.46 11.46
N SER A 183 7.01 36.28 12.10
CA SER A 183 6.44 37.20 13.09
C SER A 183 6.13 36.45 14.38
N GLU A 184 6.03 37.17 15.51
CA GLU A 184 5.63 36.60 16.81
C GLU A 184 4.26 35.89 16.73
N ASP A 185 3.34 36.44 15.91
CA ASP A 185 1.98 35.91 15.68
C ASP A 185 1.90 34.85 14.55
N HIS A 186 3.01 34.15 14.27
CA HIS A 186 3.04 33.10 13.24
C HIS A 186 2.06 31.96 13.55
N ASP A 187 2.03 31.48 14.80
CA ASP A 187 1.24 30.29 15.15
C ASP A 187 -0.27 30.58 15.09
N ASP A 188 -0.72 31.79 15.45
CA ASP A 188 -2.12 32.23 15.32
C ASP A 188 -2.60 32.30 13.85
N LYS A 189 -1.70 32.68 12.93
CA LYS A 189 -2.03 32.90 11.51
C LYS A 189 -1.81 31.68 10.62
N PHE A 190 -0.76 30.93 10.91
CA PHE A 190 -0.15 29.95 10.01
C PHE A 190 0.26 28.65 10.70
N GLY A 191 -0.07 28.47 11.98
CA GLY A 191 0.15 27.21 12.71
C GLY A 191 -0.62 26.04 12.12
N VAL A 192 -0.15 24.82 12.40
CA VAL A 192 -0.89 23.60 12.05
C VAL A 192 -2.12 23.52 12.96
N PRO A 193 -3.36 23.41 12.42
CA PRO A 193 -4.55 23.36 13.25
C PRO A 193 -4.69 21.99 13.94
N SER A 194 -5.33 22.01 15.10
CA SER A 194 -5.84 20.83 15.79
C SER A 194 -6.98 20.13 15.02
N LEU A 195 -7.35 18.91 15.42
CA LEU A 195 -8.52 18.21 14.84
C LEU A 195 -9.83 18.91 15.25
N GLU A 196 -9.84 19.43 16.47
CA GLU A 196 -10.90 20.17 17.12
C GLU A 196 -11.19 21.50 16.38
N GLU A 197 -10.15 22.23 15.93
CA GLU A 197 -10.28 23.39 15.04
C GLU A 197 -10.87 23.06 13.66
N LEU A 198 -10.75 21.82 13.19
CA LEU A 198 -11.39 21.34 11.96
C LEU A 198 -12.79 20.77 12.21
N GLY A 199 -13.31 20.85 13.44
CA GLY A 199 -14.64 20.40 13.81
C GLY A 199 -14.78 18.89 14.03
N PHE A 200 -13.67 18.17 14.20
CA PHE A 200 -13.72 16.75 14.57
C PHE A 200 -13.92 16.58 16.08
N ASP A 201 -14.84 15.69 16.45
CA ASP A 201 -14.90 15.12 17.78
C ASP A 201 -13.69 14.19 18.00
N THR A 202 -12.97 14.41 19.09
CA THR A 202 -11.80 13.63 19.53
C THR A 202 -12.04 12.87 20.83
N GLU A 203 -13.25 12.93 21.42
CA GLU A 203 -13.57 12.13 22.59
C GLU A 203 -13.48 10.63 22.28
N GLY A 204 -12.78 9.88 23.15
CA GLY A 204 -12.52 8.46 22.96
C GLY A 204 -11.51 8.11 21.83
N LEU A 205 -10.92 9.11 21.16
CA LEU A 205 -9.93 8.87 20.10
C LEU A 205 -8.64 8.27 20.66
N SER A 206 -8.43 6.97 20.43
CA SER A 206 -7.22 6.26 20.85
C SER A 206 -5.98 6.69 20.05
N SER A 207 -4.78 6.53 20.64
CA SER A 207 -3.50 6.89 20.01
C SER A 207 -3.33 6.29 18.61
N ALA A 208 -2.68 7.04 17.70
CA ALA A 208 -2.56 6.68 16.30
C ALA A 208 -1.64 5.46 16.08
N VAL A 209 -2.18 4.39 15.51
CA VAL A 209 -1.42 3.19 15.09
C VAL A 209 -0.41 3.52 13.97
N TRP A 210 -0.71 4.56 13.19
CA TRP A 210 0.14 5.16 12.18
C TRP A 210 0.27 6.66 12.49
N PRO A 211 1.31 7.07 13.24
CA PRO A 211 1.66 8.48 13.36
C PRO A 211 2.04 9.05 11.99
N GLY A 212 1.74 10.33 11.74
CA GLY A 212 2.25 11.04 10.56
C GLY A 212 3.75 11.34 10.60
N GLY A 213 4.26 11.98 9.55
CA GLY A 213 5.59 12.59 9.52
C GLY A 213 6.68 11.83 8.77
N GLU A 214 7.68 12.59 8.34
CA GLU A 214 8.95 12.13 7.76
C GLU A 214 9.82 11.42 8.82
N THR A 215 9.83 11.90 10.07
CA THR A 215 10.63 11.32 11.16
C THR A 215 10.21 9.87 11.46
N GLU A 216 8.91 9.59 11.58
CA GLU A 216 8.41 8.21 11.73
C GLU A 216 8.57 7.41 10.42
N ALA A 217 8.41 8.03 9.26
CA ALA A 217 8.63 7.37 7.96
C ALA A 217 10.05 6.81 7.81
N LEU A 218 11.06 7.61 8.14
CA LEU A 218 12.48 7.23 8.12
C LEU A 218 12.78 6.19 9.22
N THR A 219 12.22 6.36 10.41
CA THR A 219 12.34 5.39 11.51
C THR A 219 11.77 4.01 11.12
N ARG A 220 10.62 3.96 10.45
CA ARG A 220 10.03 2.71 9.93
C ARG A 220 10.81 2.14 8.75
N LEU A 221 11.41 2.98 7.91
CA LEU A 221 12.28 2.54 6.81
C LEU A 221 13.52 1.81 7.35
N GLU A 222 14.16 2.32 8.39
CA GLU A 222 15.33 1.66 8.99
C GLU A 222 14.95 0.30 9.58
N ARG A 223 13.89 0.25 10.42
CA ARG A 223 13.33 -1.02 10.96
C ARG A 223 12.90 -2.01 9.87
N HIS A 224 12.47 -1.53 8.70
CA HIS A 224 12.15 -2.37 7.54
C HIS A 224 13.40 -3.01 6.93
N LEU A 225 14.49 -2.26 6.81
CA LEU A 225 15.77 -2.71 6.24
C LEU A 225 16.58 -3.58 7.22
N GLU A 226 16.39 -3.44 8.53
CA GLU A 226 16.95 -4.32 9.57
C GLU A 226 16.52 -5.79 9.40
N ARG A 227 15.37 -6.04 8.76
CA ARG A 227 14.84 -7.38 8.45
C ARG A 227 15.58 -8.03 7.27
N LYS A 228 16.92 -7.95 7.28
CA LYS A 228 17.86 -8.27 6.18
C LYS A 228 17.58 -9.62 5.51
N ALA A 229 17.34 -10.68 6.29
CA ALA A 229 17.05 -12.01 5.75
C ALA A 229 15.72 -12.07 4.98
N TRP A 230 14.70 -11.33 5.41
CA TRP A 230 13.41 -11.25 4.72
C TRP A 230 13.51 -10.43 3.42
N VAL A 231 14.13 -9.24 3.48
CA VAL A 231 14.34 -8.38 2.29
C VAL A 231 15.22 -9.08 1.25
N ALA A 232 16.21 -9.88 1.68
CA ALA A 232 17.16 -10.51 0.77
C ALA A 232 16.73 -11.89 0.24
N ASN A 233 15.76 -12.60 0.81
CA ASN A 233 15.42 -13.96 0.35
C ASN A 233 14.24 -14.04 -0.63
N PHE A 234 13.48 -12.98 -0.85
CA PHE A 234 12.43 -12.88 -1.89
C PHE A 234 11.27 -13.87 -1.79
N GLU A 235 11.29 -14.77 -0.82
CA GLU A 235 10.15 -15.59 -0.46
C GLU A 235 8.96 -14.69 -0.14
N ARG A 236 7.90 -14.80 -0.96
CA ARG A 236 6.60 -14.20 -0.64
C ARG A 236 6.21 -14.72 0.74
N PRO A 237 6.16 -13.87 1.79
CA PRO A 237 5.93 -14.37 3.14
C PRO A 237 4.57 -15.07 3.18
N ARG A 238 4.55 -16.32 3.65
CA ARG A 238 3.30 -17.05 3.83
C ARG A 238 2.43 -16.26 4.82
N MET A 239 1.28 -15.80 4.35
CA MET A 239 0.34 -15.02 5.15
C MET A 239 -0.06 -15.80 6.40
N ASN A 240 -0.07 -15.11 7.54
CA ASN A 240 -0.51 -15.61 8.84
C ASN A 240 -1.31 -14.53 9.57
N ALA A 241 -1.91 -14.85 10.72
CA ALA A 241 -2.68 -13.91 11.53
C ALA A 241 -1.91 -12.59 11.82
N ASN A 242 -0.63 -12.68 12.19
CA ASN A 242 0.21 -11.51 12.48
C ASN A 242 0.45 -10.60 11.26
N SER A 243 0.25 -11.11 10.03
CA SER A 243 0.37 -10.33 8.79
C SER A 243 -0.84 -9.42 8.53
N LEU A 244 -1.95 -9.60 9.25
CA LEU A 244 -3.14 -8.75 9.17
C LEU A 244 -3.00 -7.46 9.99
N LEU A 245 -2.22 -7.51 11.07
CA LEU A 245 -2.07 -6.40 12.00
C LEU A 245 -1.16 -5.32 11.41
N ALA A 246 -1.40 -4.05 11.79
CA ALA A 246 -0.53 -2.95 11.42
C ALA A 246 0.91 -3.20 11.87
N SER A 247 1.87 -3.07 10.95
CA SER A 247 3.28 -3.41 11.20
C SER A 247 4.12 -2.16 11.50
N PRO A 248 5.00 -2.19 12.53
CA PRO A 248 5.95 -1.10 12.78
C PRO A 248 7.05 -0.98 11.70
N THR A 249 7.04 -1.85 10.68
CA THR A 249 7.87 -1.74 9.47
C THR A 249 7.05 -1.52 8.20
N GLY A 250 5.78 -1.11 8.32
CA GLY A 250 4.92 -0.75 7.20
C GLY A 250 5.19 0.67 6.72
N LEU A 251 5.18 0.88 5.39
CA LEU A 251 5.64 2.13 4.75
C LEU A 251 4.59 2.80 3.85
N SER A 252 3.44 2.16 3.59
CA SER A 252 2.52 2.62 2.53
C SER A 252 1.82 3.96 2.80
N PRO A 253 1.41 4.35 4.04
CA PRO A 253 0.90 5.70 4.30
C PRO A 253 1.95 6.79 4.01
N TYR A 254 3.21 6.55 4.35
CA TYR A 254 4.29 7.53 4.16
C TYR A 254 4.67 7.68 2.68
N LEU A 255 4.58 6.61 1.88
CA LEU A 255 4.73 6.63 0.42
C LEU A 255 3.52 7.27 -0.31
N ARG A 256 2.36 7.35 0.36
CA ARG A 256 1.15 8.05 -0.10
C ARG A 256 1.28 9.54 0.13
N PHE A 257 1.49 9.97 1.38
CA PHE A 257 1.59 11.39 1.73
C PHE A 257 2.91 12.04 1.28
N GLY A 258 3.88 11.23 0.83
CA GLY A 258 5.20 11.68 0.40
C GLY A 258 6.17 11.94 1.55
N CYS A 259 5.80 11.59 2.79
CA CYS A 259 6.68 11.58 3.97
C CYS A 259 7.88 10.61 3.82
N LEU A 260 7.75 9.62 2.94
CA LEU A 260 8.87 8.80 2.44
C LEU A 260 8.98 8.96 0.92
N SER A 261 10.17 9.31 0.43
CA SER A 261 10.48 9.21 -0.99
C SER A 261 10.46 7.76 -1.48
N CYS A 262 9.74 7.53 -2.57
CA CYS A 262 9.78 6.26 -3.29
C CYS A 262 11.19 5.94 -3.83
N ARG A 263 11.94 6.97 -4.28
CA ARG A 263 13.31 6.84 -4.79
C ARG A 263 14.30 6.48 -3.68
N LEU A 264 14.20 7.12 -2.52
CA LEU A 264 15.01 6.76 -1.35
C LEU A 264 14.77 5.30 -0.94
N PHE A 265 13.51 4.88 -0.89
CA PHE A 265 13.18 3.49 -0.57
C PHE A 265 13.71 2.51 -1.64
N TYR A 266 13.54 2.82 -2.93
CA TYR A 266 14.09 2.04 -4.04
C TYR A 266 15.62 1.86 -3.92
N PHE A 267 16.38 2.94 -3.72
CA PHE A 267 17.84 2.86 -3.60
C PHE A 267 18.29 2.13 -2.32
N LYS A 268 17.63 2.35 -1.17
CA LYS A 268 17.96 1.63 0.08
C LYS A 268 17.67 0.12 -0.05
N LEU A 269 16.60 -0.29 -0.73
CA LEU A 269 16.34 -1.69 -1.09
C LEU A 269 17.42 -2.24 -2.04
N THR A 270 17.77 -1.47 -3.08
CA THR A 270 18.80 -1.82 -4.07
C THR A 270 20.13 -2.13 -3.38
N ASP A 271 20.59 -1.26 -2.48
CA ASP A 271 21.87 -1.41 -1.80
C ASP A 271 21.88 -2.50 -0.75
N LEU A 272 20.76 -2.72 -0.04
CA LEU A 272 20.62 -3.86 0.85
C LEU A 272 20.67 -5.19 0.06
N TYR A 273 20.02 -5.25 -1.11
CA TYR A 273 20.10 -6.41 -1.99
C TYR A 273 21.53 -6.68 -2.46
N ARG A 274 22.22 -5.66 -3.00
CA ARG A 274 23.63 -5.76 -3.44
C ARG A 274 24.52 -6.28 -2.32
N LYS A 275 24.37 -5.73 -1.09
CA LYS A 275 25.15 -6.12 0.09
C LYS A 275 24.94 -7.59 0.49
N VAL A 276 23.72 -8.13 0.41
CA VAL A 276 23.45 -9.52 0.81
C VAL A 276 23.65 -10.54 -0.32
N LYS A 277 23.39 -10.17 -1.58
CA LYS A 277 23.57 -11.03 -2.77
C LYS A 277 24.86 -10.72 -3.55
N LYS A 278 25.90 -10.26 -2.86
CA LYS A 278 27.28 -10.09 -3.39
C LYS A 278 27.33 -9.34 -4.74
N ASN A 279 26.72 -8.16 -4.79
CA ASN A 279 26.62 -7.29 -5.97
C ASN A 279 25.87 -7.86 -7.19
N SER A 280 25.03 -8.88 -7.00
CA SER A 280 24.07 -9.30 -8.03
C SER A 280 23.12 -8.15 -8.44
N SER A 281 22.64 -8.17 -9.68
CA SER A 281 21.58 -7.26 -10.15
C SER A 281 20.22 -7.63 -9.53
N PRO A 282 19.46 -6.67 -8.97
CA PRO A 282 18.17 -6.93 -8.32
C PRO A 282 17.08 -7.28 -9.34
N PRO A 283 16.23 -8.29 -9.08
CA PRO A 283 15.07 -8.56 -9.91
C PRO A 283 13.97 -7.52 -9.67
N LEU A 284 13.17 -7.22 -10.70
CA LEU A 284 12.03 -6.26 -10.61
C LEU A 284 11.00 -6.65 -9.52
N SER A 285 10.97 -7.91 -9.07
CA SER A 285 10.14 -8.35 -7.95
C SER A 285 10.50 -7.70 -6.61
N LEU A 286 11.74 -7.22 -6.41
CA LEU A 286 12.14 -6.44 -5.24
C LEU A 286 11.28 -5.18 -5.06
N TYR A 287 11.03 -4.49 -6.16
CA TYR A 287 10.29 -3.24 -6.19
C TYR A 287 8.81 -3.44 -6.46
N GLY A 288 8.29 -4.67 -6.40
CA GLY A 288 6.97 -5.02 -6.92
C GLY A 288 5.82 -4.15 -6.39
N GLN A 289 5.85 -3.75 -5.11
CA GLN A 289 4.84 -2.85 -4.53
C GLN A 289 4.97 -1.41 -5.04
N LEU A 290 6.19 -0.91 -5.24
CA LEU A 290 6.42 0.38 -5.89
C LEU A 290 5.97 0.32 -7.36
N LEU A 291 6.39 -0.69 -8.12
CA LEU A 291 6.04 -0.83 -9.53
C LEU A 291 4.53 -0.99 -9.77
N TRP A 292 3.77 -1.60 -8.84
CA TRP A 292 2.29 -1.60 -8.92
C TRP A 292 1.69 -0.19 -8.69
N ARG A 293 2.26 0.61 -7.79
CA ARG A 293 1.89 2.03 -7.60
C ARG A 293 2.21 2.85 -8.85
N GLU A 294 3.43 2.74 -9.39
CA GLU A 294 3.83 3.41 -10.63
C GLU A 294 2.94 3.00 -11.83
N PHE A 295 2.57 1.72 -11.93
CA PHE A 295 1.65 1.21 -12.94
C PHE A 295 0.29 1.91 -12.91
N PHE A 296 -0.34 2.01 -11.73
CA PHE A 296 -1.63 2.68 -11.60
C PHE A 296 -1.54 4.19 -11.85
N TYR A 297 -0.49 4.86 -11.38
CA TYR A 297 -0.24 6.26 -11.75
C TYR A 297 -0.10 6.46 -13.26
N THR A 298 0.67 5.59 -13.94
CA THR A 298 0.82 5.63 -15.41
C THR A 298 -0.50 5.37 -16.14
N ALA A 299 -1.38 4.53 -15.57
CA ALA A 299 -2.68 4.23 -16.16
C ALA A 299 -3.72 5.36 -15.95
N ALA A 300 -3.60 6.14 -14.87
CA ALA A 300 -4.56 7.16 -14.48
C ALA A 300 -4.21 8.59 -14.96
N THR A 301 -2.91 8.89 -15.11
CA THR A 301 -2.35 10.24 -15.40
C THR A 301 -3.01 11.00 -16.58
N ASN A 302 -3.53 10.27 -17.57
CA ASN A 302 -4.17 10.83 -18.77
C ASN A 302 -5.63 10.36 -18.96
N ASN A 303 -6.31 9.93 -17.88
CA ASN A 303 -7.73 9.53 -17.90
C ASN A 303 -8.51 10.22 -16.77
N PRO A 304 -9.18 11.38 -17.03
CA PRO A 304 -9.96 12.10 -16.02
C PRO A 304 -11.19 11.37 -15.46
N CYS A 305 -11.56 10.21 -16.00
CA CYS A 305 -12.66 9.37 -15.54
C CYS A 305 -12.17 8.01 -14.98
N PHE A 306 -10.88 7.88 -14.62
CA PHE A 306 -10.30 6.62 -14.14
C PHE A 306 -10.97 6.07 -12.87
N ASP A 307 -11.59 6.95 -12.08
CA ASP A 307 -12.34 6.69 -10.85
C ASP A 307 -13.82 6.30 -11.04
N LYS A 308 -14.31 6.33 -12.29
CA LYS A 308 -15.70 6.06 -12.64
C LYS A 308 -15.80 4.84 -13.55
N MET A 309 -16.97 4.21 -13.59
CA MET A 309 -17.29 3.20 -14.59
C MET A 309 -17.72 3.87 -15.91
N GLU A 310 -18.68 4.79 -15.85
CA GLU A 310 -19.19 5.48 -17.05
C GLU A 310 -18.13 6.41 -17.66
N SER A 311 -18.13 6.50 -18.99
CA SER A 311 -17.14 7.25 -19.81
C SER A 311 -15.66 6.87 -19.64
N ASN A 312 -15.32 5.92 -18.77
CA ASN A 312 -13.96 5.44 -18.57
C ASN A 312 -13.57 4.41 -19.66
N PRO A 313 -12.67 4.73 -20.60
CA PRO A 313 -12.42 3.92 -21.80
C PRO A 313 -11.76 2.56 -21.51
N ILE A 314 -11.22 2.36 -20.31
CA ILE A 314 -10.59 1.11 -19.88
C ILE A 314 -11.45 0.28 -18.93
N CYS A 315 -12.61 0.78 -18.50
CA CYS A 315 -13.51 0.09 -17.58
C CYS A 315 -14.59 -0.67 -18.35
N VAL A 316 -14.78 -1.94 -18.00
CA VAL A 316 -15.92 -2.73 -18.46
C VAL A 316 -17.19 -2.21 -17.78
N GLN A 317 -18.22 -1.97 -18.60
CA GLN A 317 -19.53 -1.51 -18.15
C GLN A 317 -20.31 -2.70 -17.60
N ILE A 318 -20.37 -2.82 -16.27
CA ILE A 318 -21.03 -3.91 -15.56
C ILE A 318 -22.33 -3.36 -14.95
N PRO A 319 -23.51 -4.00 -15.18
CA PRO A 319 -24.74 -3.62 -14.52
C PRO A 319 -24.71 -4.05 -13.04
N TRP A 320 -24.08 -3.22 -12.20
CA TRP A 320 -24.05 -3.39 -10.74
C TRP A 320 -25.40 -3.04 -10.10
N ASP A 321 -25.74 -3.72 -9.01
CA ASP A 321 -26.97 -3.51 -8.26
C ASP A 321 -26.85 -2.29 -7.33
N ARG A 322 -27.84 -1.37 -7.36
CA ARG A 322 -27.87 -0.18 -6.49
C ARG A 322 -28.55 -0.50 -5.16
N ASN A 323 -27.79 -1.03 -4.20
CA ASN A 323 -28.29 -1.41 -2.88
C ASN A 323 -27.60 -0.62 -1.74
N PRO A 324 -28.15 0.54 -1.30
CA PRO A 324 -27.53 1.37 -0.28
C PRO A 324 -27.53 0.73 1.12
N GLU A 325 -28.52 -0.11 1.45
CA GLU A 325 -28.58 -0.81 2.73
C GLU A 325 -27.46 -1.86 2.85
N ALA A 326 -27.21 -2.60 1.76
CA ALA A 326 -26.12 -3.57 1.71
C ALA A 326 -24.74 -2.89 1.66
N LEU A 327 -24.62 -1.73 0.98
CA LEU A 327 -23.40 -0.91 1.02
C LEU A 327 -23.11 -0.41 2.45
N ALA A 328 -24.10 0.11 3.16
CA ALA A 328 -23.96 0.56 4.55
C ALA A 328 -23.50 -0.59 5.47
N LYS A 329 -24.19 -1.75 5.40
CA LYS A 329 -23.80 -2.94 6.17
C LYS A 329 -22.37 -3.40 5.90
N TRP A 330 -21.87 -3.25 4.68
CA TRP A 330 -20.47 -3.51 4.35
C TRP A 330 -19.52 -2.43 4.91
N ALA A 331 -19.80 -1.16 4.67
CA ALA A 331 -18.96 -0.02 5.09
C ALA A 331 -18.86 0.14 6.62
N GLU A 332 -19.88 -0.30 7.35
CA GLU A 332 -19.96 -0.26 8.82
C GLU A 332 -19.43 -1.53 9.51
N GLY A 333 -19.09 -2.59 8.75
CA GLY A 333 -18.70 -3.89 9.32
C GLY A 333 -19.85 -4.61 10.05
N ARG A 334 -21.03 -4.64 9.41
CA ARG A 334 -22.28 -5.24 9.92
C ARG A 334 -22.90 -6.25 8.93
N THR A 335 -22.06 -6.91 8.13
CA THR A 335 -22.48 -7.89 7.11
C THR A 335 -22.97 -9.22 7.71
N GLY A 336 -22.63 -9.49 8.97
CA GLY A 336 -22.87 -10.79 9.61
C GLY A 336 -21.85 -11.86 9.22
N PHE A 337 -20.80 -11.50 8.46
CA PHE A 337 -19.63 -12.33 8.19
C PHE A 337 -18.43 -11.82 9.01
N PRO A 338 -18.05 -12.48 10.12
CA PRO A 338 -17.07 -11.93 11.07
C PRO A 338 -15.71 -11.57 10.49
N TRP A 339 -15.28 -12.27 9.44
CA TRP A 339 -14.05 -11.96 8.72
C TRP A 339 -14.12 -10.62 7.96
N ILE A 340 -15.21 -10.36 7.25
CA ILE A 340 -15.44 -9.11 6.50
C ILE A 340 -15.61 -7.96 7.50
N ASP A 341 -16.43 -8.20 8.53
CA ASP A 341 -16.74 -7.20 9.56
C ASP A 341 -15.51 -6.83 10.39
N ALA A 342 -14.63 -7.78 10.73
CA ALA A 342 -13.37 -7.49 11.42
C ALA A 342 -12.39 -6.69 10.54
N ILE A 343 -12.32 -6.96 9.23
CA ILE A 343 -11.48 -6.18 8.29
C ILE A 343 -12.00 -4.74 8.16
N MET A 344 -13.31 -4.56 7.95
CA MET A 344 -13.89 -3.22 7.83
C MET A 344 -13.81 -2.44 9.15
N THR A 345 -13.91 -3.13 10.29
CA THR A 345 -13.65 -2.54 11.61
C THR A 345 -12.18 -2.11 11.77
N GLN A 346 -11.21 -2.96 11.39
CA GLN A 346 -9.79 -2.57 11.40
C GLN A 346 -9.54 -1.36 10.50
N LEU A 347 -10.12 -1.34 9.29
CA LEU A 347 -9.99 -0.22 8.36
C LEU A 347 -10.51 1.09 8.98
N ARG A 348 -11.70 1.06 9.59
CA ARG A 348 -12.30 2.24 10.22
C ARG A 348 -11.50 2.72 11.45
N GLN A 349 -10.97 1.81 12.27
CA GLN A 349 -10.21 2.13 13.48
C GLN A 349 -8.75 2.55 13.20
N GLU A 350 -8.00 1.74 12.45
CA GLU A 350 -6.55 1.88 12.25
C GLU A 350 -6.18 2.62 10.96
N GLY A 351 -7.13 2.83 10.03
CA GLY A 351 -6.89 3.48 8.74
C GLY A 351 -6.06 2.67 7.74
N TRP A 352 -5.76 1.40 8.05
CA TRP A 352 -4.98 0.51 7.20
C TRP A 352 -5.43 -0.94 7.34
N ILE A 353 -5.48 -1.65 6.21
CA ILE A 353 -5.66 -3.11 6.17
C ILE A 353 -4.70 -3.75 5.17
N HIS A 354 -4.27 -4.98 5.47
CA HIS A 354 -3.38 -5.78 4.63
C HIS A 354 -3.96 -6.00 3.22
N HIS A 355 -3.11 -6.08 2.18
CA HIS A 355 -3.57 -6.18 0.78
C HIS A 355 -4.54 -7.35 0.52
N LEU A 356 -4.27 -8.55 1.07
CA LEU A 356 -5.19 -9.69 0.94
C LEU A 356 -6.51 -9.54 1.73
N ALA A 357 -6.56 -8.64 2.72
CA ALA A 357 -7.82 -8.25 3.37
C ALA A 357 -8.64 -7.33 2.45
N ARG A 358 -7.99 -6.38 1.76
CA ARG A 358 -8.61 -5.55 0.70
C ARG A 358 -9.23 -6.43 -0.40
N HIS A 359 -8.49 -7.44 -0.85
CA HIS A 359 -9.01 -8.43 -1.82
C HIS A 359 -10.28 -9.13 -1.34
N ALA A 360 -10.36 -9.53 -0.06
CA ALA A 360 -11.52 -10.20 0.50
C ALA A 360 -12.75 -9.28 0.56
N VAL A 361 -12.62 -8.06 1.10
CA VAL A 361 -13.76 -7.13 1.24
C VAL A 361 -14.21 -6.54 -0.10
N ALA A 362 -13.28 -6.28 -1.03
CA ALA A 362 -13.60 -5.82 -2.38
C ALA A 362 -14.27 -6.92 -3.22
N CYS A 363 -13.84 -8.17 -3.07
CA CYS A 363 -14.51 -9.31 -3.69
C CYS A 363 -15.95 -9.46 -3.15
N PHE A 364 -16.14 -9.40 -1.83
CA PHE A 364 -17.46 -9.50 -1.20
C PHE A 364 -18.40 -8.40 -1.68
N LEU A 365 -17.97 -7.13 -1.69
CA LEU A 365 -18.81 -6.02 -2.16
C LEU A 365 -19.22 -6.14 -3.64
N THR A 366 -18.29 -6.55 -4.51
CA THR A 366 -18.46 -6.50 -5.97
C THR A 366 -18.87 -7.88 -6.52
N ARG A 367 -18.04 -8.49 -7.37
CA ARG A 367 -18.30 -9.73 -8.13
C ARG A 367 -18.46 -11.01 -7.29
N GLY A 368 -18.20 -10.96 -5.98
CA GLY A 368 -18.32 -12.10 -5.07
C GLY A 368 -19.74 -12.25 -4.56
N ASP A 369 -20.20 -11.32 -3.72
CA ASP A 369 -21.40 -11.53 -2.90
C ASP A 369 -22.50 -10.47 -3.14
N LEU A 370 -22.20 -9.18 -2.97
CA LEU A 370 -23.23 -8.13 -2.96
C LEU A 370 -23.55 -7.50 -4.34
N TRP A 371 -22.69 -7.68 -5.34
CA TRP A 371 -22.85 -7.14 -6.71
C TRP A 371 -23.01 -5.60 -6.79
N ILE A 372 -22.42 -4.88 -5.84
CA ILE A 372 -22.42 -3.40 -5.80
C ILE A 372 -21.22 -2.87 -6.60
N SER A 373 -21.31 -1.64 -7.13
CA SER A 373 -20.23 -1.05 -7.92
C SER A 373 -18.94 -0.89 -7.10
N TRP A 374 -17.82 -1.11 -7.77
CA TRP A 374 -16.48 -0.87 -7.25
C TRP A 374 -16.24 0.62 -6.93
N GLU A 375 -16.99 1.52 -7.56
CA GLU A 375 -16.97 2.97 -7.31
C GLU A 375 -17.41 3.29 -5.87
N GLU A 376 -18.39 2.57 -5.33
CA GLU A 376 -18.85 2.76 -3.95
C GLU A 376 -17.83 2.22 -2.93
N GLY A 377 -17.17 1.12 -3.27
CA GLY A 377 -16.03 0.59 -2.50
C GLY A 377 -14.84 1.54 -2.51
N MET A 378 -14.57 2.17 -3.65
CA MET A 378 -13.53 3.19 -3.79
C MET A 378 -13.77 4.38 -2.85
N LYS A 379 -15.00 4.92 -2.77
CA LYS A 379 -15.34 6.03 -1.88
C LYS A 379 -15.09 5.71 -0.41
N VAL A 380 -15.55 4.55 0.08
CA VAL A 380 -15.33 4.10 1.48
C VAL A 380 -13.84 3.86 1.77
N PHE A 381 -13.07 3.41 0.77
CA PHE A 381 -11.61 3.33 0.92
C PHE A 381 -10.96 4.71 0.88
N GLU A 382 -11.46 5.66 0.09
CA GLU A 382 -10.97 7.04 0.11
C GLU A 382 -11.24 7.73 1.46
N GLU A 383 -12.39 7.47 2.08
CA GLU A 383 -12.73 7.90 3.44
C GLU A 383 -11.72 7.40 4.47
N LEU A 384 -11.49 6.08 4.51
CA LEU A 384 -10.83 5.43 5.64
C LEU A 384 -9.34 5.12 5.46
N LEU A 385 -8.90 4.87 4.22
CA LEU A 385 -7.60 4.24 3.96
C LEU A 385 -6.48 5.28 3.81
N LEU A 386 -5.51 5.25 4.73
CA LEU A 386 -4.38 6.17 4.75
C LEU A 386 -3.54 6.13 3.47
N ASP A 387 -3.37 4.94 2.89
CA ASP A 387 -2.56 4.70 1.69
C ASP A 387 -3.34 4.69 0.36
N ALA A 388 -4.59 5.16 0.36
CA ALA A 388 -5.39 5.36 -0.86
C ALA A 388 -5.12 6.71 -1.54
N ASP A 389 -4.17 6.74 -2.48
CA ASP A 389 -4.16 7.75 -3.55
C ASP A 389 -5.23 7.43 -4.60
N TRP A 390 -5.79 8.45 -5.26
CA TRP A 390 -6.91 8.32 -6.22
C TRP A 390 -6.60 7.30 -7.32
N SER A 391 -5.44 7.41 -7.96
CA SER A 391 -4.96 6.49 -9.00
C SER A 391 -4.84 5.04 -8.50
N VAL A 392 -4.26 4.85 -7.31
CA VAL A 392 -3.98 3.52 -6.75
C VAL A 392 -5.26 2.86 -6.25
N ASN A 393 -6.17 3.64 -5.67
CA ASN A 393 -7.46 3.20 -5.15
C ASN A 393 -8.38 2.77 -6.31
N ALA A 394 -8.64 3.65 -7.27
CA ALA A 394 -9.44 3.36 -8.46
C ALA A 394 -8.89 2.17 -9.26
N GLY A 395 -7.57 2.16 -9.51
CA GLY A 395 -6.91 1.09 -10.24
C GLY A 395 -7.01 -0.27 -9.56
N SER A 396 -6.88 -0.30 -8.23
CA SER A 396 -7.07 -1.51 -7.42
C SER A 396 -8.52 -1.98 -7.43
N TRP A 397 -9.50 -1.08 -7.31
CA TRP A 397 -10.92 -1.42 -7.31
C TRP A 397 -11.40 -1.94 -8.67
N MET A 398 -11.00 -1.31 -9.77
CA MET A 398 -11.20 -1.85 -11.13
C MET A 398 -10.55 -3.23 -11.31
N TRP A 399 -9.37 -3.47 -10.73
CA TRP A 399 -8.69 -4.76 -10.83
C TRP A 399 -9.38 -5.88 -10.05
N LEU A 400 -9.77 -5.62 -8.80
CA LEU A 400 -10.35 -6.61 -7.89
C LEU A 400 -11.81 -6.98 -8.23
N SER A 401 -12.58 -6.01 -8.74
CA SER A 401 -13.93 -6.22 -9.28
C SER A 401 -13.95 -6.94 -10.63
N CYS A 402 -12.78 -7.11 -11.25
CA CYS A 402 -12.62 -7.51 -12.65
C CYS A 402 -13.27 -6.54 -13.65
N SER A 403 -13.25 -5.23 -13.38
CA SER A 403 -13.68 -4.20 -14.34
C SER A 403 -12.54 -3.74 -15.27
N SER A 404 -11.27 -3.87 -14.87
CA SER A 404 -10.09 -3.68 -15.75
C SER A 404 -8.86 -4.45 -15.25
N PHE A 405 -7.76 -4.44 -16.01
CA PHE A 405 -6.42 -5.01 -15.69
C PHE A 405 -6.31 -6.52 -15.33
N PHE A 406 -7.42 -7.23 -15.13
CA PHE A 406 -7.46 -8.62 -14.69
C PHE A 406 -7.25 -9.61 -15.85
N GLN A 407 -7.02 -10.89 -15.53
CA GLN A 407 -6.86 -11.98 -16.51
C GLN A 407 -7.82 -13.15 -16.30
N GLN A 408 -8.38 -13.30 -15.09
CA GLN A 408 -9.35 -14.35 -14.73
C GLN A 408 -10.34 -13.78 -13.71
N PHE A 409 -11.63 -14.08 -13.84
CA PHE A 409 -12.69 -13.58 -12.94
C PHE A 409 -13.33 -14.67 -12.04
N PHE A 410 -13.03 -15.95 -12.30
CA PHE A 410 -13.70 -17.10 -11.67
C PHE A 410 -13.37 -17.30 -10.18
N HIS A 411 -12.24 -16.78 -9.68
CA HIS A 411 -11.82 -17.00 -8.30
C HIS A 411 -12.39 -15.94 -7.36
N CYS A 412 -13.45 -16.30 -6.63
CA CYS A 412 -14.03 -15.47 -5.56
C CYS A 412 -13.49 -15.91 -4.19
N TYR A 413 -13.23 -14.95 -3.31
CA TYR A 413 -12.76 -15.22 -1.94
C TYR A 413 -13.95 -15.62 -1.06
N CYS A 414 -13.96 -16.85 -0.55
CA CYS A 414 -14.98 -17.28 0.41
C CYS A 414 -14.82 -16.51 1.75
N PRO A 415 -15.82 -15.73 2.20
CA PRO A 415 -15.69 -14.87 3.38
C PRO A 415 -15.51 -15.67 4.68
N VAL A 416 -15.99 -16.91 4.75
CA VAL A 416 -15.75 -17.83 5.87
C VAL A 416 -14.40 -18.55 5.69
N GLY A 417 -14.23 -19.23 4.56
CA GLY A 417 -13.14 -20.17 4.34
C GLY A 417 -11.77 -19.52 4.11
N PHE A 418 -11.71 -18.26 3.67
CA PHE A 418 -10.43 -17.56 3.52
C PHE A 418 -9.84 -17.16 4.89
N GLY A 419 -10.64 -16.49 5.73
CA GLY A 419 -10.22 -16.11 7.08
C GLY A 419 -9.78 -17.30 7.92
N ARG A 420 -10.58 -18.38 7.95
CA ARG A 420 -10.28 -19.62 8.69
C ARG A 420 -8.96 -20.31 8.27
N ARG A 421 -8.44 -20.05 7.06
CA ARG A 421 -7.12 -20.55 6.62
C ARG A 421 -5.96 -19.63 6.98
N THR A 422 -6.21 -18.33 7.11
CA THR A 422 -5.20 -17.31 7.49
C THR A 422 -4.98 -17.25 9.00
N ASP A 423 -6.06 -17.41 9.77
CA ASP A 423 -6.09 -17.41 11.23
C ASP A 423 -7.06 -18.52 11.70
N PRO A 424 -6.58 -19.75 11.96
CA PRO A 424 -7.46 -20.85 12.37
C PRO A 424 -8.11 -20.70 13.75
N ASN A 425 -7.64 -19.77 14.60
CA ASN A 425 -8.19 -19.55 15.95
C ASN A 425 -9.22 -18.40 15.99
N GLY A 426 -9.13 -17.49 15.01
CA GLY A 426 -9.96 -16.29 14.89
C GLY A 426 -9.54 -15.16 15.85
N ASP A 427 -8.28 -15.11 16.26
CA ASP A 427 -7.79 -14.06 17.18
C ASP A 427 -7.89 -12.65 16.59
N PHE A 428 -7.76 -12.53 15.25
CA PHE A 428 -8.06 -11.30 14.53
C PHE A 428 -9.53 -10.86 14.72
N ILE A 429 -10.48 -11.81 14.68
CA ILE A 429 -11.90 -11.54 14.95
C ILE A 429 -12.11 -11.19 16.43
N ARG A 430 -11.48 -11.89 17.38
CA ARG A 430 -11.58 -11.60 18.83
C ARG A 430 -11.04 -10.23 19.23
N ARG A 431 -10.11 -9.68 18.43
CA ARG A 431 -9.54 -8.33 18.55
C ARG A 431 -10.53 -7.28 18.05
N TYR A 432 -10.92 -7.31 16.78
CA TYR A 432 -11.73 -6.24 16.16
C TYR A 432 -13.24 -6.38 16.37
N LEU A 433 -13.75 -7.58 16.67
CA LEU A 433 -15.15 -7.83 17.04
C LEU A 433 -15.25 -8.43 18.46
N PRO A 434 -15.02 -7.65 19.54
CA PRO A 434 -15.07 -8.14 20.92
C PRO A 434 -16.37 -8.86 21.31
N ILE A 435 -17.51 -8.52 20.68
CA ILE A 435 -18.80 -9.17 20.91
C ILE A 435 -18.80 -10.66 20.53
N LEU A 436 -17.91 -11.09 19.63
CA LEU A 436 -17.75 -12.49 19.23
C LEU A 436 -16.66 -13.23 20.04
N ARG A 437 -16.00 -12.57 21.00
CA ARG A 437 -14.81 -13.11 21.70
C ARG A 437 -15.06 -14.45 22.41
N GLY A 438 -16.30 -14.71 22.84
CA GLY A 438 -16.71 -15.97 23.48
C GLY A 438 -16.91 -17.18 22.54
N PHE A 439 -16.97 -17.00 21.22
CA PHE A 439 -17.23 -18.12 20.31
C PHE A 439 -16.03 -19.07 20.18
N PRO A 440 -16.21 -20.41 20.27
CA PRO A 440 -15.15 -21.37 19.96
C PRO A 440 -14.60 -21.18 18.54
N ALA A 441 -13.31 -21.43 18.31
CA ALA A 441 -12.66 -21.29 17.00
C ALA A 441 -13.35 -22.07 15.87
N LYS A 442 -14.06 -23.17 16.20
CA LYS A 442 -14.91 -23.92 15.26
C LYS A 442 -15.99 -23.07 14.59
N PHE A 443 -16.52 -22.06 15.28
CA PHE A 443 -17.67 -21.24 14.87
C PHE A 443 -17.36 -19.75 14.70
N ILE A 444 -16.15 -19.28 15.06
CA ILE A 444 -15.80 -17.85 15.06
C ILE A 444 -15.91 -17.18 13.67
N TYR A 445 -15.82 -17.96 12.58
CA TYR A 445 -15.95 -17.51 11.19
C TYR A 445 -17.37 -17.62 10.62
N ASP A 446 -18.25 -18.33 11.30
CA ASP A 446 -19.58 -18.74 10.87
C ASP A 446 -20.52 -18.95 12.08
N PRO A 447 -20.70 -17.94 12.95
CA PRO A 447 -21.34 -18.12 14.27
C PRO A 447 -22.84 -18.42 14.18
N TRP A 448 -23.47 -18.15 13.03
CA TRP A 448 -24.84 -18.59 12.73
C TRP A 448 -24.98 -20.12 12.66
N ASN A 449 -23.89 -20.87 12.48
CA ASN A 449 -23.87 -22.34 12.56
C ASN A 449 -23.72 -22.86 14.00
N ALA A 450 -23.56 -21.99 15.01
CA ALA A 450 -23.39 -22.39 16.40
C ALA A 450 -24.75 -22.71 17.07
N PRO A 451 -24.89 -23.82 17.79
CA PRO A 451 -26.08 -24.11 18.61
C PRO A 451 -26.37 -23.01 19.63
N GLU A 452 -27.64 -22.84 20.02
CA GLU A 452 -28.08 -21.81 20.97
C GLU A 452 -27.35 -21.90 22.33
N SER A 453 -27.01 -23.10 22.79
CA SER A 453 -26.20 -23.31 23.99
C SER A 453 -24.79 -22.72 23.86
N VAL A 454 -24.18 -22.78 22.66
CA VAL A 454 -22.88 -22.18 22.36
C VAL A 454 -23.00 -20.66 22.26
N GLN A 455 -24.04 -20.14 21.61
CA GLN A 455 -24.31 -18.69 21.53
C GLN A 455 -24.56 -18.09 22.93
N THR A 456 -25.30 -18.81 23.78
CA THR A 456 -25.57 -18.44 25.18
C THR A 456 -24.29 -18.45 26.03
N ALA A 457 -23.48 -19.51 25.94
CA ALA A 457 -22.19 -19.57 26.62
C ALA A 457 -21.20 -18.50 26.14
N ALA A 458 -21.23 -18.15 24.84
CA ALA A 458 -20.47 -17.05 24.26
C ALA A 458 -21.02 -15.65 24.62
N LYS A 459 -22.19 -15.56 25.27
CA LYS A 459 -22.92 -14.33 25.60
C LYS A 459 -23.26 -13.45 24.38
N CYS A 460 -23.51 -14.08 23.23
CA CYS A 460 -23.81 -13.38 21.98
C CYS A 460 -24.78 -14.18 21.11
N ILE A 461 -26.07 -13.81 21.15
CA ILE A 461 -27.12 -14.41 20.30
C ILE A 461 -27.13 -13.76 18.91
N ILE A 462 -27.06 -14.58 17.86
CA ILE A 462 -26.92 -14.16 16.47
C ILE A 462 -28.27 -13.74 15.88
N GLY A 463 -28.31 -12.54 15.31
CA GLY A 463 -29.53 -11.82 14.97
C GLY A 463 -30.05 -10.88 16.06
N VAL A 464 -29.37 -10.81 17.22
CA VAL A 464 -29.68 -9.87 18.31
C VAL A 464 -28.46 -9.01 18.68
N HIS A 465 -27.34 -9.65 19.03
CA HIS A 465 -26.12 -8.99 19.50
C HIS A 465 -25.09 -8.77 18.38
N TYR A 466 -25.13 -9.64 17.38
CA TYR A 466 -24.33 -9.56 16.15
C TYR A 466 -25.23 -10.04 14.99
N PRO A 467 -25.22 -9.39 13.81
CA PRO A 467 -26.15 -9.68 12.72
C PRO A 467 -26.06 -11.13 12.18
N LYS A 468 -27.18 -11.61 11.63
CA LYS A 468 -27.19 -12.80 10.75
C LYS A 468 -26.48 -12.46 9.43
N PRO A 469 -25.84 -13.43 8.75
CA PRO A 469 -25.19 -13.19 7.46
C PRO A 469 -26.18 -12.60 6.45
N MET A 470 -25.84 -11.46 5.86
CA MET A 470 -26.74 -10.67 5.00
C MET A 470 -27.09 -11.33 3.65
N VAL A 471 -26.35 -12.37 3.25
CA VAL A 471 -26.54 -13.14 2.01
C VAL A 471 -26.14 -14.60 2.22
N HIS A 472 -26.70 -15.52 1.43
CA HIS A 472 -26.20 -16.90 1.38
C HIS A 472 -25.07 -17.03 0.34
N HIS A 473 -23.82 -16.95 0.82
CA HIS A 473 -22.60 -16.88 -0.01
C HIS A 473 -22.55 -17.92 -1.15
N ALA A 474 -22.97 -19.17 -0.91
CA ALA A 474 -22.91 -20.23 -1.91
C ALA A 474 -23.88 -20.02 -3.09
N GLU A 475 -24.99 -19.31 -2.88
CA GLU A 475 -25.93 -18.92 -3.93
C GLU A 475 -25.54 -17.61 -4.59
N ALA A 476 -25.18 -16.60 -3.79
CA ALA A 476 -24.77 -15.29 -4.26
C ALA A 476 -23.56 -15.38 -5.20
N SER A 477 -22.47 -16.04 -4.77
CA SER A 477 -21.27 -16.21 -5.59
C SER A 477 -21.50 -17.06 -6.83
N ARG A 478 -22.36 -18.09 -6.77
CA ARG A 478 -22.75 -18.88 -7.95
C ARG A 478 -23.50 -18.02 -8.97
N LEU A 479 -24.43 -17.18 -8.53
CA LEU A 479 -25.18 -16.25 -9.39
C LEU A 479 -24.24 -15.18 -9.99
N ASN A 480 -23.39 -14.58 -9.17
CA ASN A 480 -22.48 -13.51 -9.57
C ASN A 480 -21.39 -13.97 -10.55
N ILE A 481 -20.86 -15.20 -10.39
CA ILE A 481 -19.95 -15.81 -11.36
C ILE A 481 -20.64 -16.03 -12.72
N GLU A 482 -21.90 -16.44 -12.73
CA GLU A 482 -22.67 -16.60 -13.98
C GLU A 482 -23.03 -15.25 -14.62
N ARG A 483 -23.46 -14.24 -13.83
CA ARG A 483 -23.63 -12.85 -14.29
C ARG A 483 -22.35 -12.34 -14.98
N MET A 484 -21.20 -12.51 -14.33
CA MET A 484 -19.91 -12.06 -14.87
C MET A 484 -19.51 -12.81 -16.15
N LYS A 485 -19.74 -14.13 -16.20
CA LYS A 485 -19.52 -14.96 -17.39
C LYS A 485 -20.37 -14.50 -18.58
N GLN A 486 -21.64 -14.13 -18.36
CA GLN A 486 -22.53 -13.65 -19.41
C GLN A 486 -22.08 -12.29 -19.97
N ILE A 487 -21.63 -11.38 -19.11
CA ILE A 487 -21.03 -10.09 -19.50
C ILE A 487 -19.80 -10.32 -20.39
N TYR A 488 -18.87 -11.19 -20.00
CA TYR A 488 -17.68 -11.48 -20.84
C TYR A 488 -17.99 -12.22 -22.13
N GLN A 489 -19.02 -13.06 -22.18
CA GLN A 489 -19.51 -13.63 -23.43
C GLN A 489 -20.05 -12.54 -24.36
N GLN A 490 -20.84 -11.59 -23.88
CA GLN A 490 -21.34 -10.47 -24.69
C GLN A 490 -20.19 -9.60 -25.21
N LEU A 491 -19.22 -9.24 -24.36
CA LEU A 491 -18.04 -8.45 -24.76
C LEU A 491 -17.19 -9.16 -25.83
N SER A 492 -17.04 -10.48 -25.73
CA SER A 492 -16.31 -11.28 -26.74
C SER A 492 -17.05 -11.40 -28.08
N ARG A 493 -18.38 -11.29 -28.10
CA ARG A 493 -19.19 -11.22 -29.33
C ARG A 493 -19.14 -9.83 -29.96
N TYR A 494 -19.01 -8.78 -29.15
CA TYR A 494 -18.81 -7.41 -29.62
C TYR A 494 -17.38 -7.17 -30.18
N ARG A 495 -16.36 -7.69 -29.50
CA ARG A 495 -14.95 -7.66 -29.96
C ARG A 495 -14.67 -8.85 -30.90
N GLY A 496 -15.25 -8.80 -32.10
CA GLY A 496 -15.12 -9.85 -33.11
C GLY A 496 -13.66 -10.25 -33.38
N LEU A 497 -13.37 -11.53 -33.19
CA LEU A 497 -12.05 -12.18 -33.20
C LEU A 497 -11.01 -11.62 -32.20
N GLY A 498 -10.68 -12.45 -31.20
CA GLY A 498 -9.34 -12.46 -30.60
C GLY A 498 -9.21 -12.05 -29.14
N LEU A 499 -9.76 -12.83 -28.19
CA LEU A 499 -9.08 -13.10 -26.90
C LEU A 499 -9.58 -14.32 -26.09
N LEU A 500 -10.60 -15.07 -26.53
CA LEU A 500 -11.14 -16.24 -25.80
C LEU A 500 -10.97 -17.57 -26.56
N ALA A 501 -9.75 -17.85 -27.03
CA ALA A 501 -9.36 -19.22 -27.35
C ALA A 501 -9.00 -19.97 -26.05
N SER A 502 -9.28 -21.28 -25.99
CA SER A 502 -9.09 -22.15 -24.82
C SER A 502 -9.86 -21.74 -23.54
N VAL A 503 -11.14 -22.10 -23.47
CA VAL A 503 -11.83 -22.34 -22.19
C VAL A 503 -12.01 -23.86 -22.05
N PRO A 504 -11.33 -24.55 -21.12
CA PRO A 504 -11.56 -25.97 -20.88
C PRO A 504 -12.89 -26.18 -20.13
N SER A 505 -13.78 -27.03 -20.65
CA SER A 505 -14.98 -27.48 -19.95
C SER A 505 -14.59 -28.48 -18.86
N THR A 506 -14.56 -28.05 -17.60
CA THR A 506 -14.28 -28.93 -16.45
C THR A 506 -15.57 -29.39 -15.76
N ASN A 507 -15.82 -30.71 -15.80
CA ASN A 507 -16.85 -31.34 -14.98
C ASN A 507 -16.47 -31.31 -13.49
N VAL A 508 -17.48 -31.26 -12.61
CA VAL A 508 -17.27 -31.11 -11.16
C VAL A 508 -16.99 -32.45 -10.49
N THR A 509 -15.71 -32.79 -10.34
CA THR A 509 -15.19 -33.67 -9.29
C THR A 509 -13.89 -33.09 -8.76
N GLY A 510 -13.72 -33.07 -7.43
CA GLY A 510 -12.73 -32.18 -6.80
C GLY A 510 -11.39 -32.83 -6.47
N ASN A 511 -10.31 -32.03 -6.57
CA ASN A 511 -9.40 -31.90 -5.44
C ASN A 511 -8.72 -30.51 -5.42
N GLY A 512 -8.51 -29.94 -4.23
CA GLY A 512 -8.10 -28.54 -4.04
C GLY A 512 -6.59 -28.27 -4.24
N GLY A 513 -6.07 -28.52 -5.44
CA GLY A 513 -4.66 -28.29 -5.78
C GLY A 513 -4.26 -26.80 -5.76
N MET A 514 -3.18 -26.47 -5.06
CA MET A 514 -2.65 -25.11 -4.96
C MET A 514 -1.79 -24.77 -6.19
N MET A 515 -2.22 -23.79 -7.00
CA MET A 515 -1.42 -23.29 -8.13
C MET A 515 -0.16 -22.59 -7.64
N ALA A 516 0.99 -23.22 -7.85
CA ALA A 516 2.31 -22.61 -7.68
C ALA A 516 2.70 -21.80 -8.92
N TYR A 517 3.22 -20.59 -8.73
CA TYR A 517 3.91 -19.86 -9.78
C TYR A 517 5.36 -20.36 -9.89
N SER A 518 5.65 -21.16 -10.92
CA SER A 518 7.02 -21.59 -11.26
C SER A 518 7.57 -20.78 -12.45
N PRO A 519 8.83 -20.32 -12.43
CA PRO A 519 9.46 -19.59 -13.54
C PRO A 519 10.34 -20.48 -14.43
N ALA A 520 10.55 -20.02 -15.68
CA ALA A 520 11.66 -20.33 -16.59
C ALA A 520 12.07 -21.81 -16.80
N GLU A 521 11.74 -22.35 -17.98
CA GLU A 521 12.39 -23.56 -18.50
C GLU A 521 13.78 -23.24 -19.09
N GLN A 522 14.69 -24.21 -18.98
CA GLN A 522 16.05 -24.14 -19.51
C GLN A 522 16.16 -24.90 -20.84
N HIS A 523 17.12 -24.52 -21.69
CA HIS A 523 17.45 -25.28 -22.90
C HIS A 523 17.94 -26.70 -22.57
N PRO A 524 17.40 -27.76 -23.20
CA PRO A 524 18.05 -29.07 -23.24
C PRO A 524 19.21 -29.05 -24.24
N GLY A 525 20.42 -29.42 -23.79
CA GLY A 525 21.53 -29.74 -24.67
C GLY A 525 21.39 -31.13 -25.30
N THR A 526 22.07 -31.36 -26.41
CA THR A 526 21.98 -32.60 -27.22
C THR A 526 22.79 -33.77 -26.66
N ASN A 527 22.19 -34.97 -26.65
CA ASN A 527 22.78 -36.29 -26.99
C ASN A 527 21.79 -37.42 -26.60
N SER A 528 21.67 -38.56 -27.29
CA SER A 528 22.20 -39.00 -28.61
C SER A 528 21.50 -40.33 -29.04
N SER A 529 21.84 -40.83 -30.24
CA SER A 529 21.57 -42.19 -30.80
C SER A 529 20.19 -42.51 -31.45
N SER A 530 20.28 -43.06 -32.68
CA SER A 530 19.41 -44.05 -33.37
C SER A 530 17.86 -43.93 -33.38
N SER A 531 17.15 -44.21 -34.49
CA SER A 531 17.54 -44.46 -35.89
C SER A 531 16.32 -44.51 -36.83
N SER A 532 16.54 -44.25 -38.13
CA SER A 532 15.79 -44.83 -39.28
C SER A 532 14.25 -44.92 -39.26
N HIS A 533 13.55 -44.03 -39.99
CA HIS A 533 13.03 -44.34 -41.35
C HIS A 533 12.19 -43.20 -41.99
N VAL A 534 12.21 -43.20 -43.32
CA VAL A 534 11.46 -42.40 -44.33
C VAL A 534 11.04 -43.47 -45.39
N PRO A 535 10.00 -43.33 -46.27
CA PRO A 535 9.50 -42.08 -46.85
C PRO A 535 8.00 -41.96 -47.23
N GLY A 536 7.65 -40.79 -47.79
CA GLY A 536 6.45 -40.56 -48.62
C GLY A 536 5.68 -39.28 -48.25
N GLY A 537 5.30 -38.37 -49.16
CA GLY A 537 5.63 -38.27 -50.58
C GLY A 537 4.57 -37.48 -51.38
N SER A 538 4.99 -36.60 -52.30
CA SER A 538 4.17 -35.74 -53.19
C SER A 538 3.28 -34.66 -52.53
N GLY A 539 3.03 -33.49 -53.14
CA GLY A 539 3.67 -32.90 -54.32
C GLY A 539 2.89 -31.72 -54.94
N SER A 540 3.61 -30.78 -55.59
CA SER A 540 3.09 -29.72 -56.50
C SER A 540 2.24 -28.59 -55.86
N SER A 541 2.19 -27.35 -56.37
CA SER A 541 2.90 -26.68 -57.49
C SER A 541 2.94 -25.15 -57.30
N ALA A 542 3.93 -24.48 -57.91
CA ALA A 542 4.12 -23.01 -58.00
C ALA A 542 3.67 -22.51 -59.41
N PRO A 543 4.06 -21.33 -60.00
CA PRO A 543 5.06 -20.31 -59.59
C PRO A 543 4.71 -18.81 -59.89
N THR A 544 5.76 -17.96 -59.86
CA THR A 544 5.85 -16.49 -60.11
C THR A 544 5.42 -15.58 -58.95
N GLY A 545 5.91 -14.34 -58.81
CA GLY A 545 6.99 -13.60 -59.50
C GLY A 545 6.94 -12.08 -59.19
N ASN A 546 7.96 -11.25 -59.42
CA ASN A 546 9.36 -11.48 -59.82
C ASN A 546 10.28 -10.31 -59.37
N GLY A 547 11.57 -10.59 -59.13
CA GLY A 547 12.67 -9.62 -59.04
C GLY A 547 13.03 -9.06 -57.63
N SER A 548 14.29 -8.70 -57.34
CA SER A 548 15.55 -8.96 -58.07
C SER A 548 16.79 -8.77 -57.17
N GLY A 549 17.64 -9.80 -57.04
CA GLY A 549 19.02 -9.74 -56.52
C GLY A 549 19.20 -9.59 -54.99
N SER A 550 20.31 -10.02 -54.39
CA SER A 550 21.35 -10.94 -54.89
C SER A 550 22.27 -11.48 -53.77
N ILE A 551 22.40 -12.82 -53.71
CA ILE A 551 23.62 -13.60 -53.39
C ILE A 551 24.15 -13.61 -51.92
N LEU A 552 24.12 -14.82 -51.31
CA LEU A 552 24.95 -15.28 -50.17
C LEU A 552 26.36 -15.69 -50.67
N PHE A 553 27.42 -15.98 -49.90
CA PHE A 553 27.63 -16.79 -48.69
C PHE A 553 28.90 -16.29 -47.95
N ASN A 554 29.17 -16.50 -46.64
CA ASN A 554 29.14 -17.68 -45.75
C ASN A 554 30.36 -18.63 -45.89
N PHE A 555 30.62 -19.46 -44.86
CA PHE A 555 31.85 -20.22 -44.52
C PHE A 555 32.94 -19.42 -43.75
N ASP A 556 33.71 -19.98 -42.79
CA ASP A 556 33.46 -21.01 -41.74
C ASP A 556 34.72 -21.13 -40.84
N SER A 557 34.62 -21.89 -39.73
CA SER A 557 35.68 -22.62 -38.99
C SER A 557 37.08 -21.99 -38.77
N GLU A 558 37.45 -21.66 -37.52
CA GLU A 558 38.26 -22.53 -36.60
C GLU A 558 39.71 -22.78 -37.01
N GLU A 559 40.68 -22.33 -36.19
CA GLU A 559 41.63 -23.24 -35.52
C GLU A 559 42.32 -22.60 -34.29
N GLN A 560 43.22 -23.33 -33.61
CA GLN A 560 43.71 -23.06 -32.25
C GLN A 560 45.20 -22.63 -32.16
N THR A 561 45.64 -22.41 -30.91
CA THR A 561 47.04 -22.42 -30.38
C THR A 561 47.82 -21.09 -30.28
N GLY A 562 48.67 -21.02 -29.25
CA GLY A 562 49.79 -20.06 -29.08
C GLY A 562 51.13 -20.84 -29.04
N PRO A 563 52.18 -20.44 -28.28
CA PRO A 563 52.30 -19.31 -27.33
C PRO A 563 53.68 -18.57 -27.37
N SER A 564 53.90 -17.66 -26.40
CA SER A 564 55.20 -17.34 -25.75
C SER A 564 56.31 -16.45 -26.39
N ARG A 565 56.48 -15.27 -25.75
CA ARG A 565 57.74 -14.70 -25.16
C ARG A 565 58.78 -13.89 -26.00
N VAL A 566 59.54 -13.09 -25.22
CA VAL A 566 60.79 -12.32 -25.48
C VAL A 566 60.62 -10.96 -26.21
N GLY A 567 61.19 -9.82 -25.75
CA GLY A 567 61.82 -9.51 -24.46
C GLY A 567 62.74 -8.26 -24.45
N GLN A 568 63.01 -7.69 -23.26
CA GLN A 568 64.00 -6.63 -22.95
C GLN A 568 63.69 -5.20 -23.49
N GLN A 569 64.21 -4.07 -22.95
CA GLN A 569 65.15 -3.84 -21.83
C GLN A 569 64.84 -2.54 -21.00
N ARG A 570 65.69 -2.22 -20.02
CA ARG A 570 65.56 -1.23 -18.90
C ARG A 570 66.10 0.19 -19.28
N HIS A 571 66.09 1.28 -18.48
CA HIS A 571 66.58 1.44 -17.09
C HIS A 571 66.14 2.69 -16.27
N THR A 572 66.26 2.53 -14.94
CA THR A 572 66.08 3.45 -13.78
C THR A 572 66.99 2.94 -12.62
N PRO A 573 67.04 3.45 -11.34
CA PRO A 573 66.33 4.54 -10.64
C PRO A 573 67.34 5.61 -10.09
N PRO A 574 67.68 5.90 -8.78
CA PRO A 574 67.24 5.49 -7.41
C PRO A 574 67.01 6.64 -6.35
N GLN A 575 66.80 6.25 -5.06
CA GLN A 575 66.90 6.97 -3.74
C GLN A 575 65.73 7.86 -3.24
N SER A 576 64.96 7.61 -2.16
CA SER A 576 65.00 6.80 -0.87
C SER A 576 65.77 7.43 0.32
N HIS A 577 65.40 7.30 1.61
CA HIS A 577 64.54 6.35 2.38
C HIS A 577 63.50 7.11 3.30
N GLN A 578 62.94 6.74 4.49
CA GLN A 578 63.05 5.59 5.45
C GLN A 578 61.82 5.53 6.44
N GLN A 579 61.83 4.65 7.46
CA GLN A 579 60.91 4.55 8.63
C GLN A 579 61.69 4.15 9.91
N GLN A 580 61.20 4.47 11.13
CA GLN A 580 61.46 3.69 12.37
C GLN A 580 60.53 4.03 13.57
N HIS A 581 60.57 3.20 14.63
CA HIS A 581 59.71 3.23 15.84
C HIS A 581 60.38 3.85 17.09
N GLY A 582 59.58 4.18 18.11
CA GLY A 582 60.01 4.50 19.49
C GLY A 582 58.90 4.21 20.52
N HIS A 583 59.26 4.01 21.80
CA HIS A 583 58.36 3.51 22.87
C HIS A 583 58.45 4.34 24.18
N HIS A 584 57.38 4.32 24.99
CA HIS A 584 57.28 4.66 26.43
C HIS A 584 57.81 6.02 26.97
N SER A 585 56.95 6.76 27.68
CA SER A 585 57.00 6.92 29.18
C SER A 585 56.02 8.00 29.68
N VAL A 586 55.67 7.96 30.97
CA VAL A 586 54.83 8.95 31.70
C VAL A 586 55.70 9.63 32.79
N PRO A 587 55.39 10.85 33.23
CA PRO A 587 55.04 11.01 34.65
C PRO A 587 53.87 11.99 34.93
N ASP A 588 53.28 11.87 36.12
CA ASP A 588 52.14 12.66 36.63
C ASP A 588 52.46 14.12 36.98
N SER A 589 51.41 14.96 37.02
CA SER A 589 51.20 15.88 38.16
C SER A 589 49.74 16.35 38.31
N SER A 590 49.05 15.71 39.26
CA SER A 590 47.85 16.11 40.01
C SER A 590 47.27 17.54 39.89
N GLN A 591 45.94 17.63 39.79
CA GLN A 591 45.09 18.28 40.82
C GLN A 591 43.67 17.67 40.84
N SER A 592 42.94 17.84 41.95
CA SER A 592 41.73 17.06 42.30
C SER A 592 40.59 17.92 42.89
N VAL A 593 39.51 17.28 43.38
CA VAL A 593 38.26 17.84 43.96
C VAL A 593 37.21 18.28 42.91
N SER A 594 35.95 17.79 42.93
CA SER A 594 35.36 16.64 43.62
C SER A 594 34.00 16.16 43.06
N SER A 595 33.84 14.84 42.95
CA SER A 595 32.68 14.04 43.39
C SER A 595 31.23 14.37 42.97
N GLY A 596 30.61 13.44 42.23
CA GLY A 596 29.16 13.29 42.06
C GLY A 596 28.79 11.94 41.46
N ARG A 597 28.75 10.86 42.27
CA ARG A 597 28.48 9.48 41.81
C ARG A 597 26.99 9.15 41.78
N LEU A 598 26.56 8.34 40.81
CA LEU A 598 25.95 7.01 41.06
C LEU A 598 25.91 6.16 39.77
N TYR A 599 26.27 4.89 39.89
CA TYR A 599 26.23 3.81 38.88
C TYR A 599 25.96 2.48 39.64
N HIS A 600 25.82 1.36 38.91
CA HIS A 600 25.49 -0.02 39.32
C HIS A 600 24.00 -0.41 39.08
N GLU A 601 23.66 -1.58 38.52
CA GLU A 601 24.46 -2.60 37.79
C GLU A 601 23.55 -3.51 36.93
N PHE A 602 24.12 -4.31 36.03
CA PHE A 602 23.39 -5.36 35.30
C PHE A 602 23.22 -6.64 36.15
N ALA A 603 22.08 -7.32 36.02
CA ALA A 603 21.85 -8.63 36.63
C ALA A 603 21.21 -9.62 35.64
N VAL A 604 21.64 -10.89 35.69
CA VAL A 604 21.17 -11.99 34.84
C VAL A 604 20.49 -13.06 35.71
N PRO A 605 19.26 -13.51 35.40
CA PRO A 605 18.67 -14.69 36.04
C PRO A 605 19.20 -15.99 35.44
N GLN A 606 19.68 -16.93 36.27
CA GLN A 606 19.92 -18.33 35.89
C GLN A 606 18.83 -19.25 36.48
N HIS A 607 18.67 -20.44 35.89
CA HIS A 607 17.78 -21.49 36.41
C HIS A 607 18.30 -22.14 37.70
N PRO A 608 17.36 -22.60 38.54
CA PRO A 608 17.29 -23.99 38.98
C PRO A 608 16.01 -24.66 38.45
N GLY A 609 15.81 -25.98 38.49
CA GLY A 609 16.66 -27.08 38.97
C GLY A 609 15.78 -28.31 39.24
N LEU A 610 16.12 -29.50 38.74
CA LEU A 610 15.26 -30.69 38.85
C LEU A 610 15.29 -31.30 40.27
N LEU A 611 14.14 -31.84 40.70
CA LEU A 611 14.07 -32.92 41.69
C LEU A 611 13.12 -34.03 41.21
N HIS A 612 13.57 -35.28 41.34
CA HIS A 612 12.80 -36.48 41.03
C HIS A 612 12.16 -37.06 42.30
N THR A 613 10.95 -37.61 42.18
CA THR A 613 10.48 -38.72 43.05
C THR A 613 9.62 -39.69 42.23
N ARG A 614 9.38 -40.89 42.77
CA ARG A 614 8.91 -42.07 42.01
C ARG A 614 7.39 -42.29 42.05
N ALA A 615 6.95 -43.00 41.00
CA ALA A 615 5.63 -43.53 40.72
C ALA A 615 4.90 -44.25 41.87
N SER A 616 3.57 -44.29 41.76
CA SER A 616 2.72 -45.42 42.17
C SER A 616 1.48 -45.46 41.26
N SER A 617 1.05 -46.65 40.86
CA SER A 617 -0.21 -46.90 40.14
C SER A 617 -1.06 -47.89 40.92
N ILE A 618 -2.40 -47.72 40.93
CA ILE A 618 -3.39 -48.71 41.39
C ILE A 618 -4.81 -48.31 40.92
N THR A 619 -5.79 -49.21 41.03
CA THR A 619 -7.03 -49.23 40.24
C THR A 619 -8.34 -49.18 41.07
N GLY A 620 -9.44 -48.72 40.45
CA GLY A 620 -10.85 -48.79 40.88
C GLY A 620 -11.71 -47.92 39.94
N LYS A 621 -12.83 -48.34 39.30
CA LYS A 621 -14.10 -48.93 39.77
C LYS A 621 -14.83 -48.12 40.85
N ARG A 622 -16.16 -47.97 40.90
CA ARG A 622 -17.30 -47.94 39.92
C ARG A 622 -18.58 -47.62 40.76
N GLU A 623 -19.74 -47.39 40.13
CA GLU A 623 -21.07 -47.18 40.75
C GLU A 623 -21.22 -45.83 41.50
N ARG A 624 -22.29 -45.01 41.35
CA ARG A 624 -23.77 -45.16 41.54
C ARG A 624 -24.20 -45.03 43.03
N GLU A 625 -25.39 -44.56 43.41
CA GLU A 625 -26.70 -44.41 42.72
C GLU A 625 -27.60 -43.30 43.37
N SER A 626 -28.81 -43.05 42.82
CA SER A 626 -30.08 -42.46 43.40
C SER A 626 -30.04 -41.24 44.35
N GLU A 627 -30.83 -40.15 44.18
CA GLU A 627 -32.30 -39.98 44.06
C GLU A 627 -33.13 -40.14 45.35
N GLN A 628 -33.63 -39.00 45.88
CA GLN A 628 -34.82 -38.77 46.75
C GLN A 628 -34.78 -37.30 47.23
N ASN A 629 -35.87 -36.56 47.56
CA ASN A 629 -37.31 -36.64 47.27
C ASN A 629 -37.96 -35.27 47.65
N GLY A 630 -39.20 -34.94 47.22
CA GLY A 630 -40.04 -33.94 47.94
C GLY A 630 -40.66 -32.73 47.18
N SER A 631 -41.82 -32.97 46.55
CA SER A 631 -43.11 -32.21 46.64
C SER A 631 -43.19 -30.68 46.90
N GLY A 632 -44.06 -30.02 46.12
CA GLY A 632 -44.83 -28.80 46.48
C GLY A 632 -44.52 -27.55 45.63
N GLU A 633 -45.47 -26.72 45.20
CA GLU A 633 -46.95 -26.78 45.17
C GLU A 633 -47.46 -26.05 43.88
N GLU A 634 -48.74 -26.24 43.50
CA GLU A 634 -49.41 -25.42 42.47
C GLU A 634 -50.17 -24.25 43.12
N ASP A 635 -50.28 -23.11 42.44
CA ASP A 635 -51.49 -22.27 42.53
C ASP A 635 -51.69 -21.35 41.30
N GLN A 636 -52.91 -20.80 41.13
CA GLN A 636 -53.33 -20.04 39.94
C GLN A 636 -53.92 -18.64 40.23
N ALA A 637 -54.07 -17.87 39.13
CA ALA A 637 -55.17 -16.94 38.85
C ALA A 637 -55.02 -15.42 39.17
N SER A 638 -55.98 -14.65 38.61
CA SER A 638 -56.04 -13.19 38.43
C SER A 638 -54.97 -12.59 37.48
N CYS A 639 -55.25 -11.95 36.34
CA CYS A 639 -56.41 -11.31 35.67
C CYS A 639 -56.64 -9.81 35.95
N SER A 640 -56.17 -8.97 35.01
CA SER A 640 -56.69 -7.64 34.58
C SER A 640 -55.75 -7.15 33.47
N VAL A 641 -56.11 -6.97 32.19
CA VAL A 641 -57.19 -6.17 31.59
C VAL A 641 -57.05 -4.67 31.86
N ASN A 642 -56.53 -3.93 30.87
CA ASN A 642 -57.08 -2.64 30.49
C ASN A 642 -56.77 -2.27 29.02
N LYS A 643 -57.70 -1.58 28.37
CA LYS A 643 -57.58 -1.06 26.99
C LYS A 643 -57.80 0.45 27.01
N MET A 644 -57.01 1.20 26.23
CA MET A 644 -57.35 2.42 25.45
C MET A 644 -56.03 2.94 24.85
N GLN A 645 -55.83 3.27 23.57
CA GLN A 645 -56.68 3.59 22.41
C GLN A 645 -57.23 5.03 22.36
N ARG A 646 -56.46 5.98 21.79
CA ARG A 646 -56.83 6.76 20.56
C ARG A 646 -55.84 7.89 20.16
N GLN A 647 -55.61 7.98 18.84
CA GLN A 647 -55.52 9.16 17.94
C GLN A 647 -54.71 10.43 18.31
N SER A 648 -53.74 10.74 17.44
CA SER A 648 -53.62 11.97 16.60
C SER A 648 -52.44 11.73 15.61
N ALA A 649 -52.38 12.12 14.33
CA ALA A 649 -52.88 13.28 13.55
C ALA A 649 -52.13 14.59 13.89
N GLU A 650 -51.66 15.43 12.96
CA GLU A 650 -51.47 15.31 11.51
C GLU A 650 -50.38 16.31 11.04
N THR A 651 -50.19 16.49 9.74
CA THR A 651 -49.21 17.37 9.06
C THR A 651 -49.00 18.78 9.63
N SER A 652 -47.73 19.18 9.77
CA SER A 652 -47.13 20.43 9.25
C SER A 652 -45.62 20.28 9.12
#